data_AF-A0A1V9Z044-F1
#
_entry.id   AF-A0A1V9Z044-F1
#
_cell.length_a   1.000
_cell.length_b   1.000
_cell.length_c   1.000
_cell.angle_alpha   90.00
_cell.angle_beta   90.00
_cell.angle_gamma   90.00
#
_symmetry.space_group_name_H-M   'P 1'
#
loop_
_entity.id
_entity.type
_entity.pdbx_description
1 polymer ?
#
loop_
_entity_poly.entity_id
_entity_poly.type
_entity_poly.pdbx_seq_one_letter_code
_entity_poly.pdbx_strand_id
1 'polypeptide(L)'
;MGDSTETATPKFQQYGTVQTDTAPDSPSRLLAARVKLLRLLDMRKWHYGYMMLLFLDFFGQMIFLAFTSTTAARFDLYVFLSATLSIACMFIYLADMTVRLMTLRTILCTSASSVLDAIVLAAMAGLLYLRVYWVEYVYDCVLVYFLLAAVHIVLKPRARTFSKKFHKFRSDFERIHISVASVHSSIRRIPGMTQADIDALSRDLNIIAGRAEGDMSHEKLLIFLEKALLYKPKDLATSDFLSYLRNIDASTHAYGTFEVVTSTLGHWASQRCDLFMVCLVVCMNASINPLQAYVLNHLADGAFPAYSNTTQTDTSMNAALQVGVTGLLCLCIPFAFGDALMGFFQSKMISKATAQVQVQLLDTVLHQKAAFFLTRSDGDLNNVFQSDLARVNGLWQAVFWNLINPCVSILFGFGYLLYYKPWLGLLSFAFALVLVTSGPQGFAAKQSKMFGSQNAYLASDFANAVACQKVVRAYALEMTLVDKFHSVVDKLKSAQFRKDFWSGIVQIYVESAMYIFVATMTAGLAIQVRHGNLSPGEFFSFVTMLARISTPVTVLGGFMRVAIGNASSLQRIDQLLALGTGGGPTNRLALATLSPMSKALTFENVYFQYTPTGPLVLQGLTATVPKGAYTCIVGPSGCGKSSLLNCLMQTVDLKAGAISIDGSDLALFSKASIMAEMAVVFQDGGILNGTILDNIRYGKLKATDAECIEAAKWAEADKFINSLPEKYNTVMGQHATCNMSGGQVQRVCLARALVRQPSLLLLDEATSALDPETEASIVRTLERLAKTMKMTILSVTHRLSTARHADLILVLNHGVVAEQGTYDDLVETPDSIFADMVAQATSEEEAKATAPVETHSDALQAFVDALATRAKFNASILKSGSMRGTRLHDSEGPDGKPTAYVVL
;
A
#
# COMPACT_ATOMS: atom_id res chain seq x y z
N MET A 1 17.74 -56.26 47.85
CA MET A 1 16.57 -56.99 48.37
C MET A 1 15.75 -56.00 49.18
N GLY A 2 14.47 -55.84 48.84
CA GLY A 2 13.42 -55.29 49.71
C GLY A 2 13.24 -53.78 49.80
N ASP A 3 12.05 -53.32 49.40
CA ASP A 3 11.18 -52.24 49.94
C ASP A 3 11.76 -50.81 50.13
N SER A 4 11.05 -49.71 49.82
CA SER A 4 9.63 -49.43 50.07
C SER A 4 9.17 -48.09 49.44
N THR A 5 7.87 -48.04 49.13
CA THR A 5 6.92 -46.90 49.18
C THR A 5 6.87 -45.82 48.08
N GLU A 6 5.88 -46.01 47.19
CA GLU A 6 5.13 -45.02 46.40
C GLU A 6 4.19 -44.15 47.28
N THR A 7 3.81 -42.96 46.81
CA THR A 7 2.42 -42.45 46.92
C THR A 7 2.14 -41.23 46.02
N ALA A 8 0.92 -41.25 45.45
CA ALA A 8 -0.03 -40.14 45.24
C ALA A 8 -0.10 -39.39 43.88
N THR A 9 -1.08 -39.80 43.07
CA THR A 9 -1.95 -38.88 42.28
C THR A 9 -3.42 -39.34 42.44
N PRO A 10 -4.39 -38.46 42.78
CA PRO A 10 -5.77 -38.88 43.01
C PRO A 10 -6.63 -38.82 41.73
N LYS A 11 -7.44 -39.87 41.56
CA LYS A 11 -8.58 -39.97 40.64
C LYS A 11 -9.80 -39.26 41.24
N PHE A 12 -10.54 -38.50 40.43
CA PHE A 12 -11.85 -37.94 40.81
C PHE A 12 -13.01 -38.80 40.28
N GLN A 13 -14.03 -38.88 41.14
CA GLN A 13 -15.19 -39.78 41.15
C GLN A 13 -16.24 -39.55 40.05
N GLN A 14 -16.94 -40.65 39.73
CA GLN A 14 -18.26 -40.69 39.09
C GLN A 14 -19.35 -40.23 40.08
N TYR A 15 -20.32 -39.43 39.60
CA TYR A 15 -21.73 -39.48 40.01
C TYR A 15 -22.62 -38.86 38.92
N GLY A 16 -23.73 -39.54 38.60
CA GLY A 16 -24.95 -38.91 38.10
C GLY A 16 -25.36 -39.17 36.63
N THR A 17 -25.96 -40.33 36.37
CA THR A 17 -26.84 -40.56 35.23
C THR A 17 -28.17 -39.81 35.40
N VAL A 18 -28.51 -38.93 34.46
CA VAL A 18 -29.90 -38.50 34.21
C VAL A 18 -30.19 -38.74 32.73
N GLN A 19 -31.14 -39.65 32.48
CA GLN A 19 -31.73 -39.90 31.17
C GLN A 19 -32.43 -38.63 30.66
N THR A 20 -32.11 -38.20 29.45
CA THR A 20 -33.08 -37.55 28.56
C THR A 20 -32.92 -38.11 27.16
N ASP A 21 -34.02 -38.68 26.68
CA ASP A 21 -34.25 -39.23 25.36
C ASP A 21 -34.01 -38.22 24.24
N THR A 22 -33.89 -38.78 23.03
CA THR A 22 -33.87 -38.15 21.70
C THR A 22 -32.49 -37.74 21.17
N ALA A 23 -31.87 -38.69 20.45
CA ALA A 23 -30.88 -38.39 19.44
C ALA A 23 -31.50 -37.45 18.37
N PRO A 24 -30.81 -36.37 17.94
CA PRO A 24 -31.25 -35.63 16.78
C PRO A 24 -30.76 -36.36 15.52
N ASP A 25 -31.71 -36.59 14.62
CA ASP A 25 -31.53 -37.15 13.29
C ASP A 25 -30.25 -36.68 12.59
N SER A 26 -29.50 -37.65 12.07
CA SER A 26 -28.48 -37.42 11.05
C SER A 26 -29.04 -36.51 9.95
N PRO A 27 -28.27 -35.53 9.42
CA PRO A 27 -28.74 -34.68 8.33
C PRO A 27 -29.22 -35.58 7.18
N SER A 28 -30.49 -35.41 6.78
CA SER A 28 -31.15 -36.21 5.74
C SER A 28 -30.19 -36.50 4.58
N ARG A 29 -30.06 -37.76 4.16
CA ARG A 29 -29.12 -38.20 3.11
C ARG A 29 -29.19 -37.35 1.83
N LEU A 30 -30.36 -36.75 1.56
CA LEU A 30 -30.61 -35.78 0.49
C LEU A 30 -29.85 -34.45 0.65
N LEU A 31 -29.74 -33.91 1.87
CA LEU A 31 -28.98 -32.69 2.15
C LEU A 31 -27.48 -32.94 1.99
N ALA A 32 -26.98 -34.08 2.51
CA ALA A 32 -25.59 -34.48 2.35
C ALA A 32 -25.21 -34.74 0.87
N ALA A 33 -26.10 -35.35 0.09
CA ALA A 33 -25.92 -35.53 -1.34
C ALA A 33 -25.92 -34.20 -2.11
N ARG A 34 -26.82 -33.27 -1.78
CA ARG A 34 -26.85 -31.92 -2.37
C ARG A 34 -25.58 -31.13 -2.07
N VAL A 35 -25.09 -31.18 -0.83
CA VAL A 35 -23.84 -30.50 -0.44
C VAL A 35 -22.62 -31.14 -1.13
N LYS A 36 -22.58 -32.46 -1.31
CA LYS A 36 -21.51 -33.14 -2.09
C LYS A 36 -21.52 -32.74 -3.57
N LEU A 37 -22.70 -32.68 -4.20
CA LEU A 37 -22.86 -32.26 -5.59
C LEU A 37 -22.44 -30.79 -5.78
N LEU A 38 -22.78 -29.95 -4.81
CA LEU A 38 -22.38 -28.54 -4.75
C LEU A 38 -20.88 -28.37 -4.59
N ARG A 39 -20.24 -29.15 -3.70
CA ARG A 39 -18.77 -29.16 -3.57
C ARG A 39 -18.09 -29.60 -4.85
N LEU A 40 -18.67 -30.53 -5.61
CA LEU A 40 -18.13 -31.01 -6.89
C LEU A 40 -18.17 -29.93 -7.98
N LEU A 41 -19.31 -29.24 -8.13
CA LEU A 41 -19.46 -28.11 -9.06
C LEU A 41 -18.58 -26.90 -8.70
N ASP A 42 -18.37 -26.66 -7.41
CA ASP A 42 -17.53 -25.56 -6.90
C ASP A 42 -16.03 -25.95 -6.83
N MET A 43 -15.66 -27.19 -7.18
CA MET A 43 -14.27 -27.56 -7.35
C MET A 43 -13.66 -26.79 -8.51
N ARG A 44 -12.58 -26.06 -8.24
CA ARG A 44 -11.82 -25.34 -9.29
C ARG A 44 -11.43 -26.24 -10.46
N LYS A 45 -11.12 -27.51 -10.20
CA LYS A 45 -10.77 -28.50 -11.22
C LYS A 45 -11.91 -28.73 -12.22
N TRP A 46 -13.16 -28.78 -11.76
CA TRP A 46 -14.34 -28.92 -12.62
C TRP A 46 -14.54 -27.67 -13.49
N HIS A 47 -14.41 -26.48 -12.90
CA HIS A 47 -14.50 -25.23 -13.63
C HIS A 47 -13.44 -25.10 -14.72
N TYR A 48 -12.17 -25.38 -14.40
CA TYR A 48 -11.11 -25.35 -15.42
C TYR A 48 -11.30 -26.42 -16.50
N GLY A 49 -11.77 -27.62 -16.14
CA GLY A 49 -12.10 -28.67 -17.11
C GLY A 49 -13.22 -28.25 -18.07
N TYR A 50 -14.26 -27.60 -17.55
CA TYR A 50 -15.33 -27.05 -18.37
C TYR A 50 -14.84 -25.91 -19.28
N MET A 51 -14.07 -24.97 -18.73
CA MET A 51 -13.50 -23.86 -19.52
C MET A 51 -12.57 -24.37 -20.62
N MET A 52 -11.82 -25.43 -20.35
CA MET A 52 -11.01 -26.12 -21.36
C MET A 52 -11.89 -26.74 -22.46
N LEU A 53 -13.02 -27.34 -22.12
CA LEU A 53 -13.97 -27.87 -23.09
C LEU A 53 -14.60 -26.77 -23.97
N LEU A 54 -15.00 -25.64 -23.38
CA LEU A 54 -15.46 -24.46 -24.13
C LEU A 54 -14.37 -23.92 -25.06
N PHE A 55 -13.12 -23.87 -24.58
CA PHE A 55 -12.00 -23.39 -25.37
C PHE A 55 -11.69 -24.33 -26.55
N LEU A 56 -11.77 -25.64 -26.35
CA LEU A 56 -11.60 -26.64 -27.41
C LEU A 56 -12.69 -26.54 -28.48
N ASP A 57 -13.96 -26.39 -28.07
CA ASP A 57 -15.08 -26.20 -29.00
C ASP A 57 -14.91 -24.89 -29.79
N PHE A 58 -14.60 -23.78 -29.10
CA PHE A 58 -14.29 -22.49 -29.71
C PHE A 58 -13.16 -22.58 -30.75
N PHE A 59 -12.06 -23.26 -30.41
CA PHE A 59 -10.93 -23.44 -31.31
C PHE A 59 -11.26 -24.36 -32.50
N GLY A 60 -12.09 -25.39 -32.29
CA GLY A 60 -12.61 -26.25 -33.35
C GLY A 60 -13.45 -25.47 -34.37
N GLN A 61 -14.29 -24.54 -33.91
CA GLN A 61 -15.06 -23.65 -34.80
C GLN A 61 -14.16 -22.67 -35.54
N MET A 62 -13.13 -22.15 -34.88
CA MET A 62 -12.14 -21.26 -35.50
C MET A 62 -11.41 -21.94 -36.67
N ILE A 63 -10.94 -23.17 -36.46
CA ILE A 63 -10.30 -23.97 -37.53
C ILE A 63 -11.30 -24.19 -38.67
N PHE A 64 -12.54 -24.56 -38.37
CA PHE A 64 -13.56 -24.74 -39.39
C PHE A 64 -13.77 -23.47 -40.22
N LEU A 65 -13.91 -22.30 -39.58
CA LEU A 65 -14.08 -21.01 -40.27
C LEU A 65 -12.84 -20.62 -41.10
N ALA A 66 -11.64 -20.94 -40.62
CA ALA A 66 -10.41 -20.61 -41.34
C ALA A 66 -10.22 -21.46 -42.62
N PHE A 67 -10.52 -22.76 -42.57
CA PHE A 67 -10.18 -23.70 -43.64
C PHE A 67 -11.31 -24.02 -44.63
N THR A 68 -12.57 -23.68 -44.31
CA THR A 68 -13.71 -24.12 -45.12
C THR A 68 -14.12 -23.08 -46.16
N SER A 69 -13.94 -23.38 -47.45
CA SER A 69 -14.56 -22.64 -48.57
C SER A 69 -15.84 -23.34 -49.02
N THR A 70 -16.84 -22.58 -49.44
CA THR A 70 -18.15 -23.09 -49.91
C THR A 70 -18.08 -24.00 -51.14
N THR A 71 -16.90 -24.08 -51.78
CA THR A 71 -16.65 -24.78 -53.05
C THR A 71 -15.83 -26.07 -52.90
N ALA A 72 -15.46 -26.49 -51.68
CA ALA A 72 -14.61 -27.66 -51.49
C ALA A 72 -15.38 -28.99 -51.54
N ALA A 73 -14.86 -29.99 -52.27
CA ALA A 73 -15.42 -31.35 -52.33
C ALA A 73 -15.50 -32.09 -50.98
N ARG A 74 -14.90 -31.53 -49.92
CA ARG A 74 -14.93 -32.06 -48.54
C ARG A 74 -15.75 -31.17 -47.58
N PHE A 75 -16.48 -30.18 -48.09
CA PHE A 75 -17.29 -29.25 -47.29
C PHE A 75 -18.23 -30.00 -46.35
N ASP A 76 -19.01 -30.95 -46.88
CA ASP A 76 -19.97 -31.73 -46.10
C ASP A 76 -19.31 -32.54 -44.97
N LEU A 77 -18.12 -33.09 -45.23
CA LEU A 77 -17.35 -33.83 -44.23
C LEU A 77 -16.89 -32.93 -43.07
N TYR A 78 -16.39 -31.73 -43.37
CA TYR A 78 -15.97 -30.76 -42.35
C TYR A 78 -17.15 -30.20 -41.56
N VAL A 79 -18.29 -29.96 -42.23
CA VAL A 79 -19.54 -29.53 -41.58
C VAL A 79 -20.02 -30.59 -40.59
N PHE A 80 -20.03 -31.85 -41.01
CA PHE A 80 -20.41 -32.98 -40.16
C PHE A 80 -19.47 -33.15 -38.95
N LEU A 81 -18.15 -33.10 -39.17
CA LEU A 81 -17.16 -33.29 -38.10
C LEU A 81 -17.22 -32.17 -37.04
N SER A 82 -17.37 -30.92 -37.48
CA SER A 82 -17.49 -29.79 -36.56
C SER A 82 -18.84 -29.79 -35.83
N ALA A 83 -19.94 -30.16 -36.49
CA ALA A 83 -21.24 -30.27 -35.83
C ALA A 83 -21.26 -31.38 -34.76
N THR A 84 -20.67 -32.54 -35.05
CA THR A 84 -20.61 -33.67 -34.10
C THR A 84 -19.77 -33.34 -32.86
N LEU A 85 -18.64 -32.65 -33.02
CA LEU A 85 -17.82 -32.17 -31.90
C LEU A 85 -18.61 -31.22 -30.98
N SER A 86 -19.30 -30.24 -31.56
CA SER A 86 -20.06 -29.25 -30.78
C SER A 86 -21.30 -29.84 -30.13
N ILE A 87 -21.96 -30.82 -30.76
CA ILE A 87 -23.06 -31.57 -30.13
C ILE A 87 -22.56 -32.31 -28.89
N ALA A 88 -21.41 -32.98 -28.98
CA ALA A 88 -20.81 -33.67 -27.83
C ALA A 88 -20.48 -32.71 -26.67
N CYS A 89 -19.93 -31.53 -26.98
CA CYS A 89 -19.66 -30.49 -26.00
C CYS A 89 -20.96 -29.94 -25.38
N MET A 90 -22.01 -29.77 -26.20
CA MET A 90 -23.30 -29.25 -25.77
C MET A 90 -23.99 -30.14 -24.75
N PHE A 91 -23.88 -31.47 -24.85
CA PHE A 91 -24.39 -32.39 -23.84
C PHE A 91 -23.74 -32.15 -22.47
N ILE A 92 -22.43 -31.90 -22.44
CA ILE A 92 -21.70 -31.61 -21.19
C ILE A 92 -22.13 -30.24 -20.64
N TYR A 93 -22.36 -29.26 -21.51
CA TYR A 93 -22.87 -27.94 -21.10
C TYR A 93 -24.25 -28.02 -20.48
N LEU A 94 -25.15 -28.78 -21.10
CA LEU A 94 -26.50 -29.01 -20.60
C LEU A 94 -26.49 -29.80 -19.29
N ALA A 95 -25.61 -30.80 -19.15
CA ALA A 95 -25.42 -31.54 -17.90
C ALA A 95 -24.95 -30.62 -16.76
N ASP A 96 -23.94 -29.78 -16.99
CA ASP A 96 -23.47 -28.80 -16.00
C ASP A 96 -24.56 -27.80 -15.59
N MET A 97 -25.35 -27.32 -16.56
CA MET A 97 -26.43 -26.36 -16.30
C MET A 97 -27.62 -27.00 -15.58
N THR A 98 -28.00 -28.23 -15.93
CA THR A 98 -29.06 -28.99 -15.26
C THR A 98 -28.69 -29.32 -13.81
N VAL A 99 -27.44 -29.70 -13.55
CA VAL A 99 -26.95 -29.93 -12.18
C VAL A 99 -26.97 -28.63 -11.37
N ARG A 100 -26.58 -27.49 -11.96
CA ARG A 100 -26.72 -26.16 -11.33
C ARG A 100 -28.19 -25.82 -11.04
N LEU A 101 -29.10 -26.00 -12.01
CA LEU A 101 -30.54 -25.79 -11.85
C LEU A 101 -31.16 -26.65 -10.73
N MET A 102 -30.82 -27.93 -10.65
CA MET A 102 -31.34 -28.87 -9.66
C MET A 102 -30.87 -28.57 -8.23
N THR A 103 -29.65 -28.04 -8.07
CA THR A 103 -29.07 -27.71 -6.77
C THR A 103 -29.42 -26.31 -6.27
N LEU A 104 -29.67 -25.34 -7.18
CA LEU A 104 -29.87 -23.91 -6.89
C LEU A 104 -31.29 -23.41 -7.17
N ARG A 105 -32.30 -24.27 -6.98
CA ARG A 105 -33.73 -24.17 -7.39
C ARG A 105 -34.46 -22.81 -7.27
N THR A 106 -33.89 -21.80 -6.62
CA THR A 106 -34.45 -20.44 -6.41
C THR A 106 -33.47 -19.29 -6.69
N ILE A 107 -32.34 -19.51 -7.39
CA ILE A 107 -31.32 -18.46 -7.65
C ILE A 107 -31.25 -18.05 -9.12
N LEU A 108 -31.64 -18.91 -10.06
CA LEU A 108 -31.41 -18.66 -11.49
C LEU A 108 -31.99 -17.33 -11.98
N CYS A 109 -33.18 -16.94 -11.49
CA CYS A 109 -33.84 -15.68 -11.86
C CYS A 109 -33.36 -14.46 -11.05
N THR A 110 -32.43 -14.62 -10.11
CA THR A 110 -31.93 -13.51 -9.25
C THR A 110 -30.55 -12.99 -9.65
N SER A 111 -29.75 -13.77 -10.39
CA SER A 111 -28.44 -13.35 -10.85
C SER A 111 -28.44 -13.16 -12.37
N ALA A 112 -28.28 -11.92 -12.83
CA ALA A 112 -28.26 -11.57 -14.24
C ALA A 112 -27.24 -12.39 -15.05
N SER A 113 -26.10 -12.76 -14.47
CA SER A 113 -25.08 -13.57 -15.18
C SER A 113 -25.52 -15.00 -15.42
N SER A 114 -26.26 -15.61 -14.49
CA SER A 114 -26.76 -16.99 -14.65
C SER A 114 -27.94 -17.06 -15.63
N VAL A 115 -28.76 -16.00 -15.67
CA VAL A 115 -29.79 -15.86 -16.72
C VAL A 115 -29.13 -15.72 -18.09
N LEU A 116 -28.09 -14.89 -18.20
CA LEU A 116 -27.37 -14.70 -19.46
C LEU A 116 -26.65 -15.97 -19.91
N ASP A 117 -26.04 -16.73 -18.99
CA ASP A 117 -25.45 -18.07 -19.24
C ASP A 117 -26.49 -19.03 -19.86
N ALA A 118 -27.70 -19.06 -19.31
CA ALA A 118 -28.81 -19.89 -19.80
C ALA A 118 -29.30 -19.46 -21.20
N ILE A 119 -29.44 -18.15 -21.42
CA ILE A 119 -29.89 -17.59 -22.71
C ILE A 119 -28.86 -17.89 -23.80
N VAL A 120 -27.56 -17.71 -23.51
CA VAL A 120 -26.48 -18.00 -24.46
C VAL A 120 -26.46 -19.48 -24.81
N LEU A 121 -26.62 -20.36 -23.82
CA LEU A 121 -26.67 -21.80 -24.04
C LEU A 121 -27.89 -22.20 -24.89
N ALA A 122 -29.07 -21.62 -24.63
CA ALA A 122 -30.26 -21.84 -25.45
C ALA A 122 -30.06 -21.37 -26.91
N ALA A 123 -29.43 -20.21 -27.11
CA ALA A 123 -29.11 -19.69 -28.43
C ALA A 123 -28.09 -20.57 -29.17
N MET A 124 -27.05 -21.07 -28.49
CA MET A 124 -26.09 -22.03 -29.05
C MET A 124 -26.78 -23.34 -29.47
N ALA A 125 -27.75 -23.85 -28.70
CA ALA A 125 -28.53 -25.03 -29.06
C ALA A 125 -29.36 -24.80 -30.32
N GLY A 126 -30.04 -23.64 -30.41
CA GLY A 126 -30.84 -23.26 -31.57
C GLY A 126 -30.01 -23.13 -32.85
N LEU A 127 -28.81 -22.55 -32.76
CA LEU A 127 -27.89 -22.45 -33.90
C LEU A 127 -27.34 -23.80 -34.35
N LEU A 128 -27.05 -24.72 -33.42
CA LEU A 128 -26.66 -26.09 -33.78
C LEU A 128 -27.80 -26.82 -34.52
N TYR A 129 -29.05 -26.61 -34.11
CA TYR A 129 -30.21 -27.16 -34.80
C TYR A 129 -30.37 -26.58 -36.21
N LEU A 130 -30.29 -25.24 -36.34
CA LEU A 130 -30.34 -24.55 -37.64
C LEU A 130 -29.21 -25.01 -38.57
N ARG A 131 -28.00 -25.19 -38.03
CA ARG A 131 -26.83 -25.69 -38.77
C ARG A 131 -27.04 -27.07 -39.40
N VAL A 132 -27.79 -27.96 -38.74
CA VAL A 132 -28.06 -29.31 -39.25
C VAL A 132 -29.15 -29.31 -40.32
N TYR A 133 -30.11 -28.38 -40.24
CA TYR A 133 -31.30 -28.37 -41.10
C TYR A 133 -31.18 -27.44 -42.31
N TRP A 134 -30.40 -26.35 -42.23
CA TRP A 134 -30.25 -25.33 -43.28
C TRP A 134 -28.81 -25.28 -43.80
N VAL A 135 -28.47 -26.15 -44.76
CA VAL A 135 -27.11 -26.30 -45.31
C VAL A 135 -26.60 -25.01 -45.98
N GLU A 136 -27.49 -24.20 -46.58
CA GLU A 136 -27.14 -22.96 -47.28
C GLU A 136 -26.60 -21.85 -46.35
N TYR A 137 -26.99 -21.84 -45.07
CA TYR A 137 -26.58 -20.80 -44.10
C TYR A 137 -25.60 -21.32 -43.04
N VAL A 138 -24.95 -22.47 -43.29
CA VAL A 138 -24.06 -23.11 -42.32
C VAL A 138 -22.90 -22.21 -41.90
N TYR A 139 -22.32 -21.45 -42.83
CA TYR A 139 -21.18 -20.58 -42.54
C TYR A 139 -21.55 -19.46 -41.55
N ASP A 140 -22.67 -18.78 -41.79
CA ASP A 140 -23.17 -17.71 -40.91
C ASP A 140 -23.59 -18.26 -39.55
N CYS A 141 -24.27 -19.41 -39.52
CA CYS A 141 -24.63 -20.10 -38.28
C CYS A 141 -23.38 -20.44 -37.44
N VAL A 142 -22.29 -20.89 -38.06
CA VAL A 142 -21.03 -21.19 -37.35
C VAL A 142 -20.33 -19.92 -36.87
N LEU A 143 -20.34 -18.84 -37.65
CA LEU A 143 -19.78 -17.55 -37.23
C LEU A 143 -20.51 -16.99 -36.00
N VAL A 144 -21.85 -17.03 -36.00
CA VAL A 144 -22.65 -16.59 -34.85
C VAL A 144 -22.45 -17.52 -33.66
N TYR A 145 -22.35 -18.84 -33.88
CA TYR A 145 -22.04 -19.81 -32.83
C TYR A 145 -20.67 -19.54 -32.19
N PHE A 146 -19.66 -19.25 -33.00
CA PHE A 146 -18.31 -18.91 -32.53
C PHE A 146 -18.32 -17.65 -31.65
N LEU A 147 -19.06 -16.60 -32.05
CA LEU A 147 -19.23 -15.39 -31.25
C LEU A 147 -19.95 -15.68 -29.93
N LEU A 148 -21.01 -16.49 -29.94
CA LEU A 148 -21.72 -16.90 -28.74
C LEU A 148 -20.86 -17.76 -27.82
N ALA A 149 -20.01 -18.64 -28.37
CA ALA A 149 -19.05 -19.42 -27.60
C ALA A 149 -18.01 -18.51 -26.91
N ALA A 150 -17.49 -17.48 -27.61
CA ALA A 150 -16.63 -16.47 -26.99
C ALA A 150 -17.34 -15.71 -25.86
N VAL A 151 -18.57 -15.27 -26.11
CA VAL A 151 -19.40 -14.58 -25.12
C VAL A 151 -19.70 -15.48 -23.92
N HIS A 152 -19.95 -16.77 -24.14
CA HIS A 152 -20.16 -17.75 -23.08
C HIS A 152 -18.91 -17.92 -22.20
N ILE A 153 -17.71 -17.99 -22.80
CA ILE A 153 -16.43 -18.04 -22.07
C ILE A 153 -16.27 -16.80 -21.17
N VAL A 154 -16.60 -15.61 -21.69
CA VAL A 154 -16.44 -14.33 -21.00
C VAL A 154 -17.44 -14.17 -19.85
N LEU A 155 -18.70 -14.54 -20.11
CA LEU A 155 -19.80 -14.40 -19.16
C LEU A 155 -19.80 -15.47 -18.09
N LYS A 156 -19.12 -16.60 -18.32
CA LYS A 156 -19.12 -17.72 -17.38
C LYS A 156 -18.64 -17.23 -16.02
N PRO A 157 -19.48 -17.31 -14.96
CA PRO A 157 -19.08 -16.86 -13.64
C PRO A 157 -17.85 -17.63 -13.17
N ARG A 158 -16.82 -16.93 -12.68
CA ARG A 158 -15.67 -17.56 -12.02
C ARG A 158 -16.20 -18.44 -10.89
N ALA A 159 -15.73 -19.70 -10.80
CA ALA A 159 -16.19 -20.65 -9.79
C ALA A 159 -15.95 -20.13 -8.37
N ARG A 160 -16.98 -19.50 -7.80
CA ARG A 160 -17.24 -19.18 -6.38
C ARG A 160 -18.50 -18.33 -6.30
N THR A 161 -19.66 -18.98 -6.35
CA THR A 161 -20.97 -18.29 -6.23
C THR A 161 -21.90 -19.05 -5.29
N PHE A 162 -21.37 -19.57 -4.18
CA PHE A 162 -22.19 -20.22 -3.16
C PHE A 162 -22.27 -19.42 -1.85
N SER A 163 -22.66 -18.14 -1.93
CA SER A 163 -23.34 -17.49 -0.81
C SER A 163 -24.18 -16.28 -1.28
N LYS A 164 -25.49 -16.34 -1.02
CA LYS A 164 -26.52 -15.46 -1.58
C LYS A 164 -26.54 -14.02 -1.01
N LYS A 165 -25.73 -13.69 0.01
CA LYS A 165 -25.70 -12.32 0.61
C LYS A 165 -24.35 -11.61 0.60
N PHE A 166 -23.34 -12.21 -0.01
CA PHE A 166 -22.10 -11.54 -0.39
C PHE A 166 -22.20 -10.87 -1.77
N HIS A 167 -23.35 -11.03 -2.45
CA HIS A 167 -23.64 -10.53 -3.79
C HIS A 167 -23.75 -9.00 -3.90
N LYS A 168 -23.82 -8.25 -2.80
CA LYS A 168 -23.67 -6.78 -2.82
C LYS A 168 -22.22 -6.35 -3.09
N PHE A 169 -21.26 -7.28 -2.96
CA PHE A 169 -19.81 -7.07 -3.11
C PHE A 169 -19.27 -7.93 -4.26
N ARG A 170 -19.78 -7.65 -5.47
CA ARG A 170 -19.68 -8.51 -6.67
C ARG A 170 -18.28 -8.66 -7.27
N SER A 171 -17.27 -7.89 -6.86
CA SER A 171 -15.98 -7.84 -7.58
C SER A 171 -14.78 -8.47 -6.86
N ASP A 172 -14.64 -8.41 -5.54
CA ASP A 172 -13.38 -8.82 -4.87
C ASP A 172 -13.53 -9.36 -3.44
N PHE A 173 -13.85 -10.65 -3.30
CA PHE A 173 -13.95 -11.31 -1.98
C PHE A 173 -12.60 -11.46 -1.22
N GLU A 174 -11.46 -11.32 -1.89
CA GLU A 174 -10.13 -11.37 -1.25
C GLU A 174 -9.70 -10.03 -0.60
N ARG A 175 -10.56 -9.01 -0.61
CA ARG A 175 -10.29 -7.65 -0.10
C ARG A 175 -11.19 -7.23 1.06
N ILE A 176 -12.09 -8.11 1.49
CA ILE A 176 -12.96 -7.85 2.63
C ILE A 176 -12.15 -8.05 3.90
N HIS A 177 -11.78 -6.95 4.53
CA HIS A 177 -11.16 -6.93 5.84
C HIS A 177 -12.28 -6.83 6.88
N ILE A 178 -12.43 -7.89 7.67
CA ILE A 178 -13.50 -8.02 8.66
C ILE A 178 -12.90 -7.78 10.04
N SER A 179 -13.35 -6.73 10.71
CA SER A 179 -12.82 -6.37 12.03
C SER A 179 -13.14 -7.46 13.05
N VAL A 180 -12.10 -8.08 13.62
CA VAL A 180 -12.19 -9.08 14.70
C VAL A 180 -12.97 -8.50 15.90
N ALA A 181 -12.76 -7.22 16.21
CA ALA A 181 -13.47 -6.51 17.28
C ALA A 181 -14.97 -6.39 16.99
N SER A 182 -15.34 -6.15 15.73
CA SER A 182 -16.74 -6.09 15.31
C SER A 182 -17.41 -7.47 15.44
N VAL A 183 -16.72 -8.57 15.08
CA VAL A 183 -17.21 -9.95 15.31
C VAL A 183 -17.43 -10.23 16.80
N HIS A 184 -16.46 -9.87 17.65
CA HIS A 184 -16.58 -10.01 19.12
C HIS A 184 -17.81 -9.26 19.65
N SER A 185 -18.07 -8.05 19.15
CA SER A 185 -19.24 -7.27 19.53
C SER A 185 -20.55 -7.92 19.09
N SER A 186 -20.57 -8.59 17.93
CA SER A 186 -21.74 -9.29 17.41
C SER A 186 -22.05 -10.58 18.19
N ILE A 187 -21.03 -11.35 18.59
CA ILE A 187 -21.20 -12.58 19.39
C ILE A 187 -21.91 -12.26 20.71
N ARG A 188 -21.52 -11.16 21.37
CA ARG A 188 -22.11 -10.71 22.65
C ARG A 188 -23.56 -10.24 22.54
N ARG A 189 -24.06 -9.98 21.32
CA ARG A 189 -25.44 -9.52 21.07
C ARG A 189 -26.41 -10.66 20.76
N ILE A 190 -25.94 -11.92 20.68
CA ILE A 190 -26.80 -13.07 20.36
C ILE A 190 -27.64 -13.42 21.60
N PRO A 191 -28.97 -13.32 21.53
CA PRO A 191 -29.82 -13.66 22.66
C PRO A 191 -29.78 -15.16 22.96
N GLY A 192 -29.69 -15.52 24.25
CA GLY A 192 -29.75 -16.91 24.70
C GLY A 192 -28.43 -17.69 24.66
N MET A 193 -27.29 -17.04 24.39
CA MET A 193 -25.97 -17.68 24.59
C MET A 193 -25.55 -17.65 26.07
N THR A 194 -24.92 -18.73 26.53
CA THR A 194 -24.28 -18.75 27.85
C THR A 194 -22.92 -18.04 27.80
N GLN A 195 -22.47 -17.51 28.95
CA GLN A 195 -21.17 -16.84 29.04
C GLN A 195 -20.00 -17.77 28.64
N ALA A 196 -20.12 -19.07 28.96
CA ALA A 196 -19.12 -20.08 28.59
C ALA A 196 -19.04 -20.29 27.06
N ASP A 197 -20.17 -20.26 26.36
CA ASP A 197 -20.20 -20.38 24.90
C ASP A 197 -19.61 -19.14 24.22
N ILE A 198 -19.88 -17.95 24.75
CA ILE A 198 -19.30 -16.68 24.27
C ILE A 198 -17.78 -16.69 24.41
N ASP A 199 -17.25 -17.17 25.55
CA ASP A 199 -15.81 -17.25 25.80
C ASP A 199 -15.13 -18.32 24.93
N ALA A 200 -15.82 -19.43 24.65
CA ALA A 200 -15.33 -20.48 23.74
C ALA A 200 -15.27 -19.97 22.28
N LEU A 201 -16.35 -19.34 21.80
CA LEU A 201 -16.41 -18.68 20.49
C LEU A 201 -15.33 -17.60 20.33
N SER A 202 -15.12 -16.79 21.37
CA SER A 202 -14.11 -15.74 21.38
C SER A 202 -12.68 -16.31 21.29
N ARG A 203 -12.42 -17.43 21.97
CA ARG A 203 -11.16 -18.18 21.86
C ARG A 203 -10.95 -18.76 20.47
N ASP A 204 -11.97 -19.41 19.91
CA ASP A 204 -11.90 -19.96 18.54
C ASP A 204 -11.68 -18.86 17.49
N LEU A 205 -12.33 -17.71 17.65
CA LEU A 205 -12.13 -16.54 16.81
C LEU A 205 -10.67 -16.08 16.83
N ASN A 206 -10.08 -15.95 18.02
CA ASN A 206 -8.69 -15.52 18.19
C ASN A 206 -7.70 -16.53 17.62
N ILE A 207 -7.95 -17.83 17.78
CA ILE A 207 -7.11 -18.91 17.19
C ILE A 207 -7.14 -18.84 15.66
N ILE A 208 -8.32 -18.67 15.08
CA ILE A 208 -8.49 -18.59 13.62
C ILE A 208 -7.91 -17.28 13.07
N ALA A 209 -8.13 -16.16 13.75
CA ALA A 209 -7.56 -14.86 13.39
C ALA A 209 -6.03 -14.84 13.56
N GLY A 210 -5.50 -15.55 14.55
CA GLY A 210 -4.08 -15.55 14.96
C GLY A 210 -3.70 -14.36 15.85
N ARG A 211 -4.69 -13.56 16.27
CA ARG A 211 -4.54 -12.33 17.07
C ARG A 211 -5.88 -11.96 17.70
N ALA A 212 -5.84 -11.19 18.79
CA ALA A 212 -7.04 -10.73 19.50
C ALA A 212 -7.74 -9.53 18.82
N GLU A 213 -6.99 -8.73 18.04
CA GLU A 213 -7.47 -7.50 17.39
C GLU A 213 -6.98 -7.37 15.95
N GLY A 214 -7.64 -6.52 15.15
CA GLY A 214 -7.33 -6.27 13.73
C GLY A 214 -8.31 -6.96 12.78
N ASP A 215 -7.93 -7.10 11.51
CA ASP A 215 -8.82 -7.66 10.47
C ASP A 215 -8.56 -9.14 10.21
N MET A 216 -9.61 -9.90 9.88
CA MET A 216 -9.52 -11.28 9.39
C MET A 216 -9.97 -11.39 7.93
N SER A 217 -9.44 -12.39 7.23
CA SER A 217 -9.85 -12.69 5.86
C SER A 217 -11.22 -13.37 5.82
N HIS A 218 -11.89 -13.29 4.69
CA HIS A 218 -13.16 -13.98 4.45
C HIS A 218 -13.08 -15.50 4.68
N GLU A 219 -11.97 -16.14 4.29
CA GLU A 219 -11.75 -17.58 4.50
C GLU A 219 -11.70 -17.94 5.99
N LYS A 220 -11.03 -17.12 6.80
CA LYS A 220 -10.99 -17.25 8.25
C LYS A 220 -12.38 -17.03 8.88
N LEU A 221 -13.14 -16.04 8.39
CA LEU A 221 -14.52 -15.83 8.85
C LEU A 221 -15.41 -17.03 8.55
N LEU A 222 -15.29 -17.68 7.38
CA LEU A 222 -16.10 -18.86 7.05
C LEU A 222 -15.80 -20.05 7.97
N ILE A 223 -14.52 -20.31 8.25
CA ILE A 223 -14.09 -21.35 9.20
C ILE A 223 -14.65 -21.03 10.60
N PHE A 224 -14.62 -19.76 10.99
CA PHE A 224 -15.20 -19.31 12.25
C PHE A 224 -16.72 -19.50 12.28
N LEU A 225 -17.45 -19.13 11.23
CA LEU A 225 -18.91 -19.30 11.16
C LEU A 225 -19.33 -20.77 11.19
N GLU A 226 -18.57 -21.67 10.57
CA GLU A 226 -18.80 -23.11 10.63
C GLU A 226 -18.68 -23.65 12.05
N LYS A 227 -17.65 -23.21 12.79
CA LYS A 227 -17.52 -23.53 14.22
C LYS A 227 -18.59 -22.86 15.06
N ALA A 228 -18.93 -21.61 14.78
CA ALA A 228 -19.89 -20.84 15.54
C ALA A 228 -21.29 -21.46 15.52
N LEU A 229 -21.66 -22.13 14.43
CA LEU A 229 -22.94 -22.85 14.32
C LEU A 229 -23.08 -24.01 15.31
N LEU A 230 -21.98 -24.55 15.83
CA LEU A 230 -22.00 -25.61 16.85
C LEU A 230 -22.44 -25.08 18.22
N TYR A 231 -22.24 -23.78 18.46
CA TYR A 231 -22.58 -23.08 19.72
C TYR A 231 -23.93 -22.34 19.63
N LYS A 232 -24.74 -22.69 18.62
CA LYS A 232 -26.02 -22.05 18.37
C LYS A 232 -27.06 -22.46 19.43
N PRO A 233 -27.78 -21.50 20.06
CA PRO A 233 -28.90 -21.81 20.95
C PRO A 233 -29.99 -22.64 20.24
N LYS A 234 -30.53 -23.66 20.93
CA LYS A 234 -31.52 -24.59 20.37
C LYS A 234 -32.81 -23.90 19.92
N ASP A 235 -33.18 -22.81 20.58
CA ASP A 235 -34.43 -22.08 20.35
C ASP A 235 -34.35 -21.03 19.22
N LEU A 236 -33.16 -20.81 18.65
CA LEU A 236 -32.93 -19.82 17.60
C LEU A 236 -32.90 -20.50 16.23
N ALA A 237 -33.49 -19.92 15.18
CA ALA A 237 -33.33 -20.45 13.83
C ALA A 237 -31.92 -20.18 13.29
N THR A 238 -31.41 -21.03 12.38
CA THR A 238 -30.04 -20.88 11.85
C THR A 238 -29.87 -19.58 11.05
N SER A 239 -30.94 -19.14 10.38
CA SER A 239 -31.01 -17.84 9.70
C SER A 239 -30.86 -16.67 10.66
N ASP A 240 -31.44 -16.80 11.86
CA ASP A 240 -31.57 -15.71 12.82
C ASP A 240 -30.30 -15.60 13.64
N PHE A 241 -29.70 -16.74 14.03
CA PHE A 241 -28.34 -16.81 14.59
C PHE A 241 -27.31 -16.11 13.70
N LEU A 242 -27.29 -16.47 12.41
CA LEU A 242 -26.37 -15.87 11.46
C LEU A 242 -26.71 -14.40 11.15
N SER A 243 -27.92 -13.93 11.46
CA SER A 243 -28.30 -12.54 11.28
C SER A 243 -27.64 -11.61 12.29
N TYR A 244 -27.39 -12.08 13.51
CA TYR A 244 -26.64 -11.33 14.53
C TYR A 244 -25.15 -11.21 14.16
N LEU A 245 -24.59 -12.24 13.52
CA LEU A 245 -23.24 -12.23 12.96
C LEU A 245 -23.18 -11.59 11.56
N ARG A 246 -24.23 -10.87 11.12
CA ARG A 246 -24.31 -10.25 9.79
C ARG A 246 -23.89 -8.78 9.78
N ASN A 247 -24.07 -8.08 10.89
CA ASN A 247 -23.76 -6.64 11.02
C ASN A 247 -22.34 -6.43 11.53
N ILE A 248 -21.37 -7.08 10.88
CA ILE A 248 -19.96 -6.97 11.20
C ILE A 248 -19.34 -5.94 10.26
N ASP A 249 -18.55 -5.03 10.80
CA ASP A 249 -17.83 -4.01 10.04
C ASP A 249 -16.86 -4.68 9.08
N ALA A 250 -17.16 -4.53 7.79
CA ALA A 250 -16.38 -5.03 6.68
C ALA A 250 -15.92 -3.82 5.85
N SER A 251 -14.60 -3.57 5.81
CA SER A 251 -14.04 -2.52 4.97
C SER A 251 -13.68 -3.11 3.60
N THR A 252 -14.13 -2.43 2.54
CA THR A 252 -13.73 -2.68 1.14
C THR A 252 -13.11 -1.40 0.60
N HIS A 253 -11.96 -1.04 1.15
CA HIS A 253 -11.15 0.02 0.61
C HIS A 253 -9.88 -0.63 0.06
N ALA A 254 -10.01 -1.30 -1.07
CA ALA A 254 -8.86 -1.75 -1.84
C ALA A 254 -9.19 -1.48 -3.32
N TYR A 255 -8.44 -0.59 -3.96
CA TYR A 255 -8.69 -0.17 -5.34
C TYR A 255 -8.65 -1.36 -6.29
N GLY A 256 -9.75 -1.66 -6.99
CA GLY A 256 -9.76 -2.56 -8.14
C GLY A 256 -9.17 -1.90 -9.37
N THR A 257 -9.04 -2.67 -10.44
CA THR A 257 -8.50 -2.16 -11.70
C THR A 257 -9.35 -1.02 -12.25
N PHE A 258 -10.66 -1.07 -12.05
CA PHE A 258 -11.55 0.01 -12.46
C PHE A 258 -11.27 1.29 -11.66
N GLU A 259 -11.19 1.21 -10.33
CA GLU A 259 -10.85 2.34 -9.46
C GLU A 259 -9.46 2.91 -9.77
N VAL A 260 -8.49 2.05 -10.10
CA VAL A 260 -7.16 2.48 -10.54
C VAL A 260 -7.24 3.32 -11.81
N VAL A 261 -8.00 2.86 -12.81
CA VAL A 261 -8.14 3.57 -14.08
C VAL A 261 -8.91 4.88 -13.88
N THR A 262 -10.01 4.88 -13.12
CA THR A 262 -10.80 6.09 -12.89
C THR A 262 -10.03 7.13 -12.08
N SER A 263 -9.31 6.72 -11.03
CA SER A 263 -8.43 7.62 -10.27
C SER A 263 -7.31 8.19 -11.15
N THR A 264 -6.62 7.34 -11.94
CA THR A 264 -5.56 7.78 -12.86
C THR A 264 -6.08 8.81 -13.86
N LEU A 265 -7.23 8.55 -14.47
CA LEU A 265 -7.87 9.50 -15.38
C LEU A 265 -8.30 10.78 -14.65
N GLY A 266 -8.72 10.70 -13.39
CA GLY A 266 -9.01 11.86 -12.54
C GLY A 266 -7.80 12.77 -12.35
N HIS A 267 -6.63 12.19 -12.04
CA HIS A 267 -5.37 12.93 -11.91
C HIS A 267 -4.97 13.62 -13.23
N TRP A 268 -5.15 12.93 -14.37
CA TRP A 268 -4.84 13.48 -15.69
C TRP A 268 -5.87 14.49 -16.21
N ALA A 269 -7.13 14.40 -15.78
CA ALA A 269 -8.23 15.27 -16.23
C ALA A 269 -8.00 16.76 -15.90
N SER A 270 -7.14 17.05 -14.91
CA SER A 270 -6.70 18.40 -14.60
C SER A 270 -5.94 19.08 -15.75
N GLN A 271 -5.39 18.32 -16.70
CA GLN A 271 -4.52 18.79 -17.78
C GLN A 271 -5.15 18.60 -19.17
N ARG A 272 -6.28 19.28 -19.43
CA ARG A 272 -7.09 19.08 -20.65
C ARG A 272 -6.32 19.17 -21.98
N CYS A 273 -5.38 20.12 -22.11
CA CYS A 273 -4.61 20.30 -23.34
C CYS A 273 -3.60 19.16 -23.58
N ASP A 274 -2.87 18.75 -22.54
CA ASP A 274 -1.88 17.68 -22.66
C ASP A 274 -2.59 16.34 -22.92
N LEU A 275 -3.72 16.08 -22.24
CA LEU A 275 -4.56 14.91 -22.49
C LEU A 275 -5.12 14.88 -23.92
N PHE A 276 -5.59 16.01 -24.45
CA PHE A 276 -6.06 16.11 -25.84
C PHE A 276 -4.95 15.78 -26.84
N MET A 277 -3.75 16.35 -26.65
CA MET A 277 -2.60 16.07 -27.53
C MET A 277 -2.19 14.60 -27.48
N VAL A 278 -2.17 14.01 -26.28
CA VAL A 278 -1.90 12.57 -26.11
C VAL A 278 -2.93 11.73 -26.86
N CYS A 279 -4.22 11.99 -26.68
CA CYS A 279 -5.28 11.27 -27.41
C CYS A 279 -5.14 11.42 -28.93
N LEU A 280 -4.88 12.63 -29.41
CA LEU A 280 -4.70 12.91 -30.83
C LEU A 280 -3.52 12.11 -31.42
N VAL A 281 -2.36 12.13 -30.75
CA VAL A 281 -1.17 11.43 -31.22
C VAL A 281 -1.33 9.91 -31.14
N VAL A 282 -1.99 9.38 -30.10
CA VAL A 282 -2.31 7.94 -30.02
C VAL A 282 -3.22 7.51 -31.17
N CYS A 283 -4.24 8.30 -31.50
CA CYS A 283 -5.12 8.02 -32.65
C CYS A 283 -4.37 8.11 -33.98
N MET A 284 -3.51 9.12 -34.16
CA MET A 284 -2.66 9.23 -35.35
C MET A 284 -1.77 8.01 -35.49
N ASN A 285 -1.07 7.59 -34.43
CA ASN A 285 -0.19 6.42 -34.45
C ASN A 285 -0.98 5.12 -34.73
N ALA A 286 -2.13 4.93 -34.08
CA ALA A 286 -2.97 3.76 -34.28
C ALA A 286 -3.48 3.63 -35.74
N SER A 287 -3.69 4.76 -36.44
CA SER A 287 -4.13 4.78 -37.85
C SER A 287 -3.05 4.33 -38.84
N ILE A 288 -1.78 4.36 -38.45
CA ILE A 288 -0.64 3.98 -39.30
C ILE A 288 -0.67 2.48 -39.61
N ASN A 289 -1.13 1.64 -38.68
CA ASN A 289 -1.22 0.19 -38.89
C ASN A 289 -2.22 -0.18 -40.03
N PRO A 290 -3.49 0.30 -40.02
CA PRO A 290 -4.39 0.24 -41.18
C PRO A 290 -3.81 0.77 -42.48
N LEU A 291 -3.16 1.93 -42.43
CA LEU A 291 -2.57 2.54 -43.62
C LEU A 291 -1.43 1.67 -44.20
N GLN A 292 -0.61 1.08 -43.34
CA GLN A 292 0.42 0.13 -43.74
C GLN A 292 -0.18 -1.10 -44.43
N ALA A 293 -1.25 -1.68 -43.88
CA ALA A 293 -1.93 -2.82 -44.49
C ALA A 293 -2.52 -2.47 -45.87
N TYR A 294 -3.12 -1.28 -46.01
CA TYR A 294 -3.65 -0.79 -47.27
C TYR A 294 -2.58 -0.61 -48.34
N VAL A 295 -1.46 0.03 -48.01
CA VAL A 295 -0.34 0.23 -48.95
C VAL A 295 0.27 -1.12 -49.36
N LEU A 296 0.36 -2.07 -48.43
CA LEU A 296 0.88 -3.40 -48.71
C LEU A 296 -0.04 -4.19 -49.66
N ASN A 297 -1.36 -3.97 -49.59
CA ASN A 297 -2.31 -4.53 -50.54
C ASN A 297 -1.98 -4.10 -51.98
N HIS A 298 -1.87 -2.79 -52.21
CA HIS A 298 -1.54 -2.23 -53.53
C HIS A 298 -0.17 -2.66 -54.03
N LEU A 299 0.82 -2.74 -53.15
CA LEU A 299 2.16 -3.23 -53.50
C LEU A 299 2.11 -4.67 -54.01
N ALA A 300 1.40 -5.55 -53.30
CA ALA A 300 1.36 -6.97 -53.60
C ALA A 300 0.50 -7.29 -54.83
N ASP A 301 -0.63 -6.61 -55.02
CA ASP A 301 -1.45 -6.78 -56.24
C ASP A 301 -0.71 -6.25 -57.48
N GLY A 302 0.09 -5.18 -57.36
CA GLY A 302 0.96 -4.68 -58.43
C GLY A 302 2.17 -5.57 -58.73
N ALA A 303 2.71 -6.28 -57.72
CA ALA A 303 3.87 -7.15 -57.86
C ALA A 303 3.52 -8.57 -58.35
N PHE A 304 2.32 -9.08 -58.03
CA PHE A 304 1.87 -10.45 -58.33
C PHE A 304 0.55 -10.47 -59.14
N PRO A 305 0.57 -10.06 -60.42
CA PRO A 305 -0.63 -9.80 -61.24
C PRO A 305 -1.35 -11.05 -61.77
N ALA A 306 -0.86 -12.28 -61.50
CA ALA A 306 -1.23 -13.51 -62.21
C ALA A 306 -2.72 -13.95 -62.10
N TYR A 307 -3.59 -13.16 -61.44
CA TYR A 307 -5.02 -13.41 -61.30
C TYR A 307 -5.93 -12.25 -61.71
N SER A 308 -5.40 -11.08 -62.10
CA SER A 308 -6.23 -10.02 -62.67
C SER A 308 -6.55 -10.37 -64.12
N ASN A 309 -7.72 -10.95 -64.37
CA ASN A 309 -8.25 -11.33 -65.70
C ASN A 309 -8.54 -10.15 -66.64
N THR A 310 -7.73 -9.09 -66.58
CA THR A 310 -7.79 -7.98 -67.52
C THR A 310 -6.43 -7.83 -68.16
N THR A 311 -6.43 -7.72 -69.48
CA THR A 311 -5.39 -7.14 -70.32
C THR A 311 -5.12 -5.69 -69.88
N GLN A 312 -4.63 -5.51 -68.66
CA GLN A 312 -4.13 -4.24 -68.17
C GLN A 312 -2.71 -4.07 -68.69
N THR A 313 -2.53 -3.03 -69.50
CA THR A 313 -1.24 -2.56 -70.04
C THR A 313 -0.18 -2.45 -68.95
N ASP A 314 1.07 -2.86 -69.24
CA ASP A 314 2.24 -2.81 -68.35
C ASP A 314 2.42 -1.47 -67.58
N THR A 315 1.90 -0.37 -68.12
CA THR A 315 1.87 0.96 -67.51
C THR A 315 1.05 1.07 -66.23
N SER A 316 -0.13 0.42 -66.11
CA SER A 316 -0.94 0.50 -64.88
C SER A 316 -0.36 -0.36 -63.75
N MET A 317 0.31 -1.45 -64.10
CA MET A 317 0.98 -2.36 -63.16
C MET A 317 2.23 -1.71 -62.54
N ASN A 318 3.05 -1.05 -63.37
CA ASN A 318 4.18 -0.26 -62.89
C ASN A 318 3.75 0.90 -61.98
N ALA A 319 2.59 1.50 -62.24
CA ALA A 319 2.05 2.56 -61.39
C ALA A 319 1.62 2.04 -60.00
N ALA A 320 0.93 0.89 -59.92
CA ALA A 320 0.54 0.28 -58.65
C ALA A 320 1.76 -0.13 -57.80
N LEU A 321 2.77 -0.73 -58.43
CA LEU A 321 4.04 -1.08 -57.77
C LEU A 321 4.77 0.17 -57.24
N GLN A 322 4.87 1.23 -58.04
CA GLN A 322 5.47 2.49 -57.62
C GLN A 322 4.71 3.14 -56.46
N VAL A 323 3.37 3.16 -56.51
CA VAL A 323 2.52 3.66 -55.42
C VAL A 323 2.71 2.85 -54.15
N GLY A 324 2.80 1.51 -54.25
CA GLY A 324 3.05 0.64 -53.11
C GLY A 324 4.42 0.89 -52.44
N VAL A 325 5.50 0.94 -53.23
CA VAL A 325 6.87 1.15 -52.69
C VAL A 325 7.03 2.56 -52.12
N THR A 326 6.60 3.59 -52.86
CA THR A 326 6.67 4.98 -52.38
C THR A 326 5.78 5.18 -51.16
N GLY A 327 4.58 4.60 -51.14
CA GLY A 327 3.70 4.62 -49.98
C GLY A 327 4.33 4.01 -48.74
N LEU A 328 5.02 2.87 -48.86
CA LEU A 328 5.65 2.18 -47.73
C LEU A 328 6.81 3.00 -47.15
N LEU A 329 7.67 3.53 -48.04
CA LEU A 329 8.80 4.39 -47.63
C LEU A 329 8.32 5.71 -47.02
N CYS A 330 7.28 6.32 -47.60
CA CYS A 330 6.66 7.53 -47.06
C CYS A 330 6.00 7.29 -45.70
N LEU A 331 5.61 6.07 -45.36
CA LEU A 331 4.94 5.72 -44.09
C LEU A 331 5.93 5.49 -42.94
N CYS A 332 7.19 5.14 -43.23
CA CYS A 332 8.23 4.95 -42.20
C CYS A 332 8.52 6.22 -41.39
N ILE A 333 8.57 7.39 -42.05
CA ILE A 333 8.89 8.67 -41.39
C ILE A 333 7.76 9.11 -40.44
N PRO A 334 6.47 9.16 -40.87
CA PRO A 334 5.34 9.42 -39.98
C PRO A 334 5.22 8.42 -38.84
N PHE A 335 5.56 7.14 -39.06
CA PHE A 335 5.56 6.13 -38.00
C PHE A 335 6.57 6.47 -36.89
N ALA A 336 7.84 6.69 -37.26
CA ALA A 336 8.88 7.06 -36.30
C ALA A 336 8.58 8.40 -35.60
N PHE A 337 8.06 9.38 -36.35
CA PHE A 337 7.65 10.67 -35.79
C PHE A 337 6.44 10.55 -34.85
N GLY A 338 5.46 9.73 -35.20
CA GLY A 338 4.29 9.43 -34.38
C GLY A 338 4.67 8.78 -33.05
N ASP A 339 5.55 7.77 -33.07
CA ASP A 339 6.06 7.13 -31.86
C ASP A 339 6.84 8.11 -30.97
N ALA A 340 7.70 8.96 -31.58
CA ALA A 340 8.45 9.98 -30.85
C ALA A 340 7.54 11.04 -30.20
N LEU A 341 6.54 11.54 -30.93
CA LEU A 341 5.53 12.46 -30.40
C LEU A 341 4.73 11.79 -29.28
N MET A 342 4.36 10.51 -29.45
CA MET A 342 3.58 9.78 -28.46
C MET A 342 4.36 9.69 -27.14
N GLY A 343 5.64 9.32 -27.20
CA GLY A 343 6.53 9.29 -26.04
C GLY A 343 6.72 10.66 -25.39
N PHE A 344 6.85 11.73 -26.19
CA PHE A 344 7.03 13.10 -25.69
C PHE A 344 5.79 13.60 -24.93
N PHE A 345 4.62 13.57 -25.55
CA PHE A 345 3.39 14.09 -24.93
C PHE A 345 2.98 13.27 -23.72
N GLN A 346 3.16 11.95 -23.77
CA GLN A 346 2.90 11.09 -22.64
C GLN A 346 3.83 11.38 -21.46
N SER A 347 5.14 11.50 -21.72
CA SER A 347 6.12 11.81 -20.66
C SER A 347 5.84 13.17 -20.03
N LYS A 348 5.48 14.17 -20.85
CA LYS A 348 5.09 15.50 -20.39
C LYS A 348 3.85 15.46 -19.48
N MET A 349 2.80 14.76 -19.90
CA MET A 349 1.55 14.62 -19.12
C MET A 349 1.82 13.94 -17.76
N ILE A 350 2.54 12.82 -17.77
CA ILE A 350 2.86 12.07 -16.55
C ILE A 350 3.75 12.88 -15.62
N SER A 351 4.80 13.52 -16.13
CA SER A 351 5.70 14.36 -15.32
C SER A 351 4.93 15.49 -14.61
N LYS A 352 4.03 16.17 -15.33
CA LYS A 352 3.22 17.25 -14.76
C LYS A 352 2.21 16.72 -13.74
N ALA A 353 1.60 15.57 -13.98
CA ALA A 353 0.70 14.94 -13.01
C ALA A 353 1.45 14.52 -11.74
N THR A 354 2.69 14.02 -11.87
CA THR A 354 3.51 13.62 -10.72
C THR A 354 3.89 14.83 -9.90
N ALA A 355 4.30 15.93 -10.54
CA ALA A 355 4.62 17.18 -9.87
C ALA A 355 3.40 17.75 -9.11
N GLN A 356 2.20 17.71 -9.72
CA GLN A 356 0.97 18.14 -9.07
C GLN A 356 0.65 17.31 -7.82
N VAL A 357 0.72 15.98 -7.92
CA VAL A 357 0.50 15.10 -6.77
C VAL A 357 1.57 15.31 -5.69
N GLN A 358 2.84 15.51 -6.05
CA GLN A 358 3.89 15.82 -5.07
C GLN A 358 3.62 17.10 -4.30
N VAL A 359 3.26 18.18 -5.01
CA VAL A 359 2.94 19.47 -4.39
C VAL A 359 1.70 19.36 -3.52
N GLN A 360 0.62 18.73 -4.03
CA GLN A 360 -0.61 18.56 -3.27
C GLN A 360 -0.41 17.67 -2.04
N LEU A 361 0.38 16.61 -2.16
CA LEU A 361 0.67 15.72 -1.04
C LEU A 361 1.46 16.45 0.04
N LEU A 362 2.50 17.20 -0.35
CA LEU A 362 3.28 18.03 0.57
C LEU A 362 2.40 19.07 1.27
N ASP A 363 1.59 19.80 0.50
CA ASP A 363 0.68 20.82 1.00
C ASP A 363 -0.38 20.22 1.94
N THR A 364 -0.97 19.09 1.56
CA THR A 364 -1.96 18.37 2.37
C THR A 364 -1.36 17.90 3.69
N VAL A 365 -0.18 17.26 3.66
CA VAL A 365 0.49 16.73 4.85
C VAL A 365 0.88 17.85 5.81
N LEU A 366 1.50 18.93 5.32
CA LEU A 366 1.95 20.05 6.18
C LEU A 366 0.80 20.81 6.84
N HIS A 367 -0.41 20.78 6.25
CA HIS A 367 -1.61 21.42 6.81
C HIS A 367 -2.45 20.49 7.70
N GLN A 368 -2.06 19.22 7.91
CA GLN A 368 -2.77 18.34 8.84
C GLN A 368 -2.56 18.75 10.30
N LYS A 369 -3.52 18.39 11.16
CA LYS A 369 -3.44 18.59 12.62
C LYS A 369 -2.34 17.73 13.24
N ALA A 370 -1.80 18.12 14.39
CA ALA A 370 -0.76 17.36 15.10
C ALA A 370 -1.16 15.90 15.40
N ALA A 371 -2.44 15.64 15.64
CA ALA A 371 -2.97 14.28 15.83
C ALA A 371 -2.69 13.34 14.63
N PHE A 372 -2.62 13.88 13.41
CA PHE A 372 -2.22 13.11 12.23
C PHE A 372 -0.79 12.56 12.38
N PHE A 373 0.14 13.41 12.80
CA PHE A 373 1.54 13.05 12.98
C PHE A 373 1.77 12.14 14.19
N LEU A 374 0.95 12.23 15.24
CA LEU A 374 1.02 11.31 16.38
C LEU A 374 0.64 9.85 16.03
N THR A 375 -0.13 9.65 14.96
CA THR A 375 -0.59 8.31 14.53
C THR A 375 0.23 7.71 13.40
N ARG A 376 1.18 8.46 12.85
CA ARG A 376 2.01 8.02 11.71
C ARG A 376 3.48 8.25 12.00
N SER A 377 4.31 7.28 11.63
CA SER A 377 5.76 7.44 11.71
C SER A 377 6.29 8.28 10.55
N ASP A 378 7.39 8.98 10.77
CA ASP A 378 8.13 9.70 9.72
C ASP A 378 8.52 8.76 8.56
N GLY A 379 8.85 7.51 8.89
CA GLY A 379 9.15 6.47 7.91
C GLY A 379 7.96 6.14 6.99
N ASP A 380 6.72 6.11 7.52
CA ASP A 380 5.52 5.91 6.69
C ASP A 380 5.32 7.08 5.72
N LEU A 381 5.40 8.33 6.21
CA LEU A 381 5.23 9.51 5.36
C LEU A 381 6.33 9.63 4.29
N ASN A 382 7.58 9.33 4.64
CA ASN A 382 8.67 9.30 3.69
C ASN A 382 8.49 8.18 2.64
N ASN A 383 8.02 7.00 3.06
CA ASN A 383 7.71 5.90 2.14
C ASN A 383 6.58 6.25 1.16
N VAL A 384 5.60 7.06 1.57
CA VAL A 384 4.57 7.57 0.67
C VAL A 384 5.20 8.47 -0.40
N PHE A 385 6.01 9.44 0.03
CA PHE A 385 6.59 10.43 -0.88
C PHE A 385 7.61 9.81 -1.85
N GLN A 386 8.38 8.81 -1.40
CA GLN A 386 9.40 8.13 -2.23
C GLN A 386 8.84 6.91 -2.97
N SER A 387 8.42 5.88 -2.22
CA SER A 387 8.15 4.56 -2.78
C SER A 387 6.76 4.41 -3.39
N ASP A 388 5.72 4.97 -2.77
CA ASP A 388 4.35 4.88 -3.29
C ASP A 388 4.20 5.77 -4.51
N LEU A 389 4.76 6.99 -4.47
CA LEU A 389 4.73 7.89 -5.62
C LEU A 389 5.46 7.31 -6.84
N ALA A 390 6.65 6.71 -6.65
CA ALA A 390 7.36 6.05 -7.74
C ALA A 390 6.55 4.87 -8.33
N ARG A 391 5.87 4.10 -7.47
CA ARG A 391 4.95 3.02 -7.91
C ARG A 391 3.75 3.56 -8.68
N VAL A 392 3.18 4.69 -8.27
CA VAL A 392 2.08 5.37 -8.99
C VAL A 392 2.55 5.90 -10.35
N ASN A 393 3.75 6.48 -10.44
CA ASN A 393 4.33 6.88 -11.72
C ASN A 393 4.47 5.67 -12.67
N GLY A 394 5.04 4.55 -12.19
CA GLY A 394 5.11 3.30 -12.96
C GLY A 394 3.74 2.75 -13.35
N LEU A 395 2.73 2.92 -12.50
CA LEU A 395 1.35 2.56 -12.79
C LEU A 395 0.75 3.42 -13.90
N TRP A 396 0.95 4.74 -13.87
CA TRP A 396 0.51 5.67 -14.92
C TRP A 396 1.13 5.36 -16.28
N GLN A 397 2.43 5.03 -16.29
CA GLN A 397 3.12 4.52 -17.47
C GLN A 397 2.42 3.28 -18.04
N ALA A 398 2.06 2.33 -17.16
CA ALA A 398 1.36 1.11 -17.57
C ALA A 398 -0.09 1.36 -18.01
N VAL A 399 -0.82 2.30 -17.41
CA VAL A 399 -2.17 2.70 -17.89
C VAL A 399 -2.07 3.24 -19.32
N PHE A 400 -1.04 4.01 -19.63
CA PHE A 400 -0.87 4.49 -20.99
C PHE A 400 -0.46 3.38 -21.97
N TRP A 401 0.67 2.71 -21.72
CA TRP A 401 1.28 1.77 -22.65
C TRP A 401 0.58 0.42 -22.71
N ASN A 402 -0.07 -0.01 -21.62
CA ASN A 402 -0.68 -1.33 -21.54
C ASN A 402 -2.21 -1.31 -21.56
N LEU A 403 -2.86 -0.15 -21.44
CA LEU A 403 -4.32 -0.04 -21.54
C LEU A 403 -4.74 0.89 -22.67
N ILE A 404 -4.41 2.18 -22.60
CA ILE A 404 -4.93 3.17 -23.57
C ILE A 404 -4.41 2.91 -24.99
N ASN A 405 -3.08 2.84 -25.17
CA ASN A 405 -2.50 2.63 -26.49
C ASN A 405 -2.94 1.30 -27.13
N PRO A 406 -2.93 0.16 -26.40
CA PRO A 406 -3.46 -1.09 -26.93
C PRO A 406 -4.94 -1.04 -27.29
N CYS A 407 -5.80 -0.46 -26.44
CA CYS A 407 -7.23 -0.35 -26.72
C CYS A 407 -7.51 0.45 -27.99
N VAL A 408 -6.81 1.58 -28.20
CA VAL A 408 -6.98 2.38 -29.42
C VAL A 408 -6.43 1.65 -30.65
N SER A 409 -5.26 1.01 -30.53
CA SER A 409 -4.67 0.21 -31.61
C SER A 409 -5.59 -0.96 -32.02
N ILE A 410 -6.17 -1.64 -31.04
CA ILE A 410 -7.14 -2.71 -31.22
C ILE A 410 -8.41 -2.20 -31.93
N LEU A 411 -8.92 -1.04 -31.51
CA LEU A 411 -10.11 -0.43 -32.10
C LEU A 411 -9.91 -0.09 -33.59
N PHE A 412 -8.80 0.56 -33.94
CA PHE A 412 -8.48 0.92 -35.33
C PHE A 412 -8.16 -0.32 -36.18
N GLY A 413 -7.41 -1.28 -35.63
CA GLY A 413 -7.07 -2.53 -36.32
C GLY A 413 -8.30 -3.40 -36.61
N PHE A 414 -9.15 -3.63 -35.61
CA PHE A 414 -10.41 -4.36 -35.83
C PHE A 414 -11.40 -3.58 -36.67
N GLY A 415 -11.47 -2.26 -36.51
CA GLY A 415 -12.31 -1.40 -37.36
C GLY A 415 -11.96 -1.54 -38.84
N TYR A 416 -10.66 -1.58 -39.18
CA TYR A 416 -10.19 -1.87 -40.53
C TYR A 416 -10.61 -3.27 -41.00
N LEU A 417 -10.34 -4.32 -40.21
CA LEU A 417 -10.73 -5.69 -40.58
C LEU A 417 -12.24 -5.85 -40.77
N LEU A 418 -13.05 -5.22 -39.91
CA LEU A 418 -14.50 -5.26 -39.97
C LEU A 418 -15.04 -4.54 -41.22
N TYR A 419 -14.41 -3.42 -41.62
CA TYR A 419 -14.77 -2.68 -42.83
C TYR A 419 -14.47 -3.46 -44.12
N TYR A 420 -13.31 -4.10 -44.21
CA TYR A 420 -12.90 -4.84 -45.42
C TYR A 420 -13.53 -6.24 -45.52
N LYS A 421 -13.44 -7.05 -44.45
CA LYS A 421 -14.00 -8.42 -44.40
C LYS A 421 -14.60 -8.66 -43.00
N PRO A 422 -15.91 -8.41 -42.82
CA PRO A 422 -16.57 -8.46 -41.51
C PRO A 422 -16.34 -9.76 -40.71
N TRP A 423 -16.34 -10.91 -41.40
CA TRP A 423 -16.13 -12.22 -40.76
C TRP A 423 -14.74 -12.34 -40.11
N LEU A 424 -13.69 -11.80 -40.76
CA LEU A 424 -12.31 -11.85 -40.26
C LEU A 424 -12.13 -10.93 -39.05
N GLY A 425 -12.74 -9.74 -39.09
CA GLY A 425 -12.78 -8.82 -37.95
C GLY A 425 -13.49 -9.41 -36.73
N LEU A 426 -14.66 -10.03 -36.93
CA LEU A 426 -15.43 -10.71 -35.87
C LEU A 426 -14.67 -11.89 -35.27
N LEU A 427 -14.06 -12.73 -36.11
CA LEU A 427 -13.28 -13.90 -35.69
C LEU A 427 -12.09 -13.47 -34.80
N SER A 428 -11.39 -12.42 -35.22
CA SER A 428 -10.23 -11.88 -34.51
C SER A 428 -10.61 -11.14 -33.21
N PHE A 429 -11.74 -10.43 -33.20
CA PHE A 429 -12.26 -9.77 -32.00
C PHE A 429 -12.68 -10.78 -30.93
N ALA A 430 -13.43 -11.82 -31.30
CA ALA A 430 -13.84 -12.85 -30.35
C ALA A 430 -12.64 -13.67 -29.83
N PHE A 431 -11.63 -13.93 -30.68
CA PHE A 431 -10.39 -14.56 -30.23
C PHE A 431 -9.63 -13.71 -29.21
N ALA A 432 -9.45 -12.42 -29.49
CA ALA A 432 -8.82 -11.49 -28.54
C ALA A 432 -9.58 -11.39 -27.21
N LEU A 433 -10.91 -11.32 -27.27
CA LEU A 433 -11.78 -11.28 -26.09
C LEU A 433 -11.63 -12.55 -25.22
N VAL A 434 -11.60 -13.72 -25.86
CA VAL A 434 -11.35 -15.00 -25.18
C VAL A 434 -9.96 -15.01 -24.56
N LEU A 435 -8.90 -14.58 -25.24
CA LEU A 435 -7.54 -14.58 -24.68
C LEU A 435 -7.36 -13.65 -23.47
N VAL A 436 -8.00 -12.49 -23.50
CA VAL A 436 -7.92 -11.54 -22.38
C VAL A 436 -8.66 -12.06 -21.15
N THR A 437 -9.70 -12.89 -21.33
CA THR A 437 -10.57 -13.36 -20.24
C THR A 437 -10.28 -14.79 -19.77
N SER A 438 -9.71 -15.61 -20.65
CA SER A 438 -9.36 -17.01 -20.37
C SER A 438 -7.85 -17.14 -20.11
N GLY A 439 -7.48 -18.07 -19.20
CA GLY A 439 -6.09 -18.34 -18.87
C GLY A 439 -5.75 -18.23 -17.38
N PRO A 440 -4.48 -18.49 -17.00
CA PRO A 440 -4.05 -18.58 -15.60
C PRO A 440 -3.79 -17.23 -14.92
N GLN A 441 -4.22 -16.12 -15.53
CA GLN A 441 -3.98 -14.74 -15.08
C GLN A 441 -4.42 -14.51 -13.63
N GLY A 442 -5.56 -15.06 -13.21
CA GLY A 442 -6.05 -14.94 -11.84
C GLY A 442 -5.18 -15.67 -10.81
N PHE A 443 -4.60 -16.82 -11.19
CA PHE A 443 -3.67 -17.55 -10.32
C PHE A 443 -2.33 -16.82 -10.21
N ALA A 444 -1.81 -16.30 -11.32
CA ALA A 444 -0.60 -15.48 -11.34
C ALA A 444 -0.75 -14.21 -10.48
N ALA A 445 -1.90 -13.52 -10.57
CA ALA A 445 -2.21 -12.36 -9.74
C ALA A 445 -2.19 -12.72 -8.24
N LYS A 446 -2.74 -13.87 -7.85
CA LYS A 446 -2.71 -14.35 -6.47
C LYS A 446 -1.29 -14.60 -5.97
N GLN A 447 -0.45 -15.26 -6.76
CA GLN A 447 0.96 -15.49 -6.39
C GLN A 447 1.73 -14.18 -6.26
N SER A 448 1.48 -13.22 -7.17
CA SER A 448 2.07 -11.88 -7.10
C SER A 448 1.68 -11.13 -5.82
N LYS A 449 0.41 -11.21 -5.40
CA LYS A 449 -0.08 -10.61 -4.15
C LYS A 449 0.59 -11.24 -2.93
N MET A 450 0.70 -12.57 -2.90
CA MET A 450 1.36 -13.30 -1.81
C MET A 450 2.83 -12.90 -1.68
N PHE A 451 3.57 -12.88 -2.78
CA PHE A 451 4.95 -12.39 -2.81
C PHE A 451 5.05 -10.93 -2.34
N GLY A 452 4.18 -10.04 -2.84
CA GLY A 452 4.17 -8.63 -2.47
C GLY A 452 4.03 -8.41 -0.95
N SER A 453 3.14 -9.14 -0.29
CA SER A 453 2.98 -9.06 1.17
C SER A 453 4.20 -9.55 1.95
N GLN A 454 4.83 -10.64 1.50
CA GLN A 454 6.02 -11.19 2.17
C GLN A 454 7.25 -10.30 1.96
N ASN A 455 7.40 -9.72 0.76
CA ASN A 455 8.48 -8.81 0.45
C ASN A 455 8.38 -7.50 1.26
N ALA A 456 7.17 -6.96 1.43
CA ALA A 456 6.95 -5.77 2.26
C ALA A 456 7.30 -6.03 3.74
N TYR A 457 6.93 -7.21 4.28
CA TYR A 457 7.31 -7.60 5.63
C TYR A 457 8.83 -7.72 5.80
N LEU A 458 9.51 -8.39 4.86
CA LEU A 458 10.97 -8.50 4.86
C LEU A 458 11.66 -7.13 4.80
N ALA A 459 11.19 -6.23 3.92
CA ALA A 459 11.73 -4.89 3.80
C ALA A 459 11.57 -4.07 5.09
N SER A 460 10.42 -4.21 5.78
CA SER A 460 10.18 -3.59 7.08
C SER A 460 11.11 -4.13 8.16
N ASP A 461 11.28 -5.45 8.24
CA ASP A 461 12.20 -6.08 9.19
C ASP A 461 13.65 -5.64 8.94
N PHE A 462 14.05 -5.54 7.67
CA PHE A 462 15.37 -5.04 7.27
C PHE A 462 15.58 -3.58 7.68
N ALA A 463 14.62 -2.70 7.37
CA ALA A 463 14.69 -1.29 7.77
C ALA A 463 14.81 -1.15 9.30
N ASN A 464 14.06 -1.94 10.07
CA ASN A 464 14.15 -1.97 11.52
C ASN A 464 15.54 -2.43 12.02
N ALA A 465 16.10 -3.49 11.43
CA ALA A 465 17.43 -3.99 11.80
C ALA A 465 18.53 -2.93 11.56
N VAL A 466 18.43 -2.19 10.44
CA VAL A 466 19.36 -1.07 10.13
C VAL A 466 19.15 0.11 11.08
N ALA A 467 17.90 0.49 11.36
CA ALA A 467 17.60 1.55 12.32
C ALA A 467 18.14 1.22 13.72
N CYS A 468 18.05 -0.05 14.12
CA CYS A 468 18.55 -0.57 15.39
C CYS A 468 20.03 -0.97 15.36
N GLN A 469 20.85 -0.55 14.38
CA GLN A 469 22.23 -1.02 14.21
C GLN A 469 23.09 -0.87 15.48
N LYS A 470 22.87 0.18 16.28
CA LYS A 470 23.61 0.40 17.53
C LYS A 470 23.38 -0.75 18.52
N VAL A 471 22.14 -1.22 18.63
CA VAL A 471 21.76 -2.37 19.46
C VAL A 471 22.34 -3.65 18.86
N VAL A 472 22.23 -3.81 17.54
CA VAL A 472 22.77 -4.99 16.85
C VAL A 472 24.26 -5.16 17.13
N ARG A 473 25.04 -4.08 17.03
CA ARG A 473 26.48 -4.10 17.32
C ARG A 473 26.79 -4.22 18.81
N ALA A 474 26.09 -3.50 19.66
CA ALA A 474 26.32 -3.53 21.12
C ALA A 474 26.12 -4.93 21.71
N TYR A 475 25.15 -5.68 21.18
CA TYR A 475 24.84 -7.04 21.62
C TYR A 475 25.41 -8.13 20.69
N ALA A 476 26.23 -7.77 19.70
CA ALA A 476 26.82 -8.69 18.70
C ALA A 476 25.78 -9.64 18.05
N LEU A 477 24.63 -9.09 17.63
CA LEU A 477 23.49 -9.82 17.10
C LEU A 477 23.56 -10.01 15.57
N GLU A 478 24.65 -9.63 14.91
CA GLU A 478 24.78 -9.63 13.44
C GLU A 478 24.46 -11.02 12.87
N MET A 479 25.10 -12.06 13.40
CA MET A 479 24.91 -13.43 12.91
C MET A 479 23.49 -13.93 13.15
N THR A 480 22.92 -13.68 14.34
CA THR A 480 21.55 -14.09 14.67
C THR A 480 20.51 -13.44 13.75
N LEU A 481 20.69 -12.16 13.44
CA LEU A 481 19.82 -11.45 12.49
C LEU A 481 20.02 -11.96 11.07
N VAL A 482 21.26 -12.17 10.62
CA VAL A 482 21.57 -12.74 9.31
C VAL A 482 20.94 -14.13 9.14
N ASP A 483 21.00 -15.00 10.14
CA ASP A 483 20.37 -16.32 10.12
C ASP A 483 18.83 -16.22 10.05
N LYS A 484 18.24 -15.30 10.83
CA LYS A 484 16.80 -14.99 10.74
C LYS A 484 16.46 -14.55 9.31
N PHE A 485 17.22 -13.61 8.74
CA PHE A 485 17.00 -13.11 7.38
C PHE A 485 17.15 -14.20 6.32
N HIS A 486 18.16 -15.07 6.42
CA HIS A 486 18.32 -16.22 5.52
C HIS A 486 17.06 -17.08 5.47
N SER A 487 16.51 -17.45 6.63
CA SER A 487 15.30 -18.29 6.70
C SER A 487 14.06 -17.64 6.05
N VAL A 488 13.94 -16.31 6.15
CA VAL A 488 12.83 -15.55 5.55
C VAL A 488 13.05 -15.37 4.05
N VAL A 489 14.28 -15.06 3.63
CA VAL A 489 14.67 -14.92 2.22
C VAL A 489 14.51 -16.24 1.48
N ASP A 490 14.80 -17.39 2.09
CA ASP A 490 14.58 -18.70 1.46
C ASP A 490 13.09 -18.98 1.20
N LYS A 491 12.21 -18.63 2.16
CA LYS A 491 10.76 -18.70 1.94
C LYS A 491 10.34 -17.76 0.81
N LEU A 492 10.87 -16.53 0.82
CA LEU A 492 10.57 -15.53 -0.20
C LEU A 492 11.05 -15.96 -1.59
N LYS A 493 12.22 -16.59 -1.71
CA LYS A 493 12.75 -17.16 -2.95
C LYS A 493 11.75 -18.12 -3.60
N SER A 494 11.17 -19.02 -2.81
CA SER A 494 10.15 -19.95 -3.32
C SER A 494 8.88 -19.22 -3.79
N ALA A 495 8.48 -18.15 -3.09
CA ALA A 495 7.32 -17.33 -3.45
C ALA A 495 7.58 -16.49 -4.70
N GLN A 496 8.78 -15.95 -4.84
CA GLN A 496 9.25 -15.21 -6.00
C GLN A 496 9.28 -16.11 -7.23
N PHE A 497 9.89 -17.30 -7.13
CA PHE A 497 9.88 -18.27 -8.23
C PHE A 497 8.44 -18.61 -8.66
N ARG A 498 7.54 -18.91 -7.72
CA ARG A 498 6.13 -19.17 -8.05
C ARG A 498 5.48 -17.97 -8.74
N LYS A 499 5.66 -16.75 -8.23
CA LYS A 499 5.15 -15.53 -8.87
C LYS A 499 5.65 -15.42 -10.30
N ASP A 500 6.97 -15.47 -10.50
CA ASP A 500 7.59 -15.18 -11.79
C ASP A 500 7.31 -16.29 -12.80
N PHE A 501 7.31 -17.56 -12.36
CA PHE A 501 6.95 -18.71 -13.18
C PHE A 501 5.50 -18.64 -13.67
N TRP A 502 4.54 -18.40 -12.77
CA TRP A 502 3.13 -18.30 -13.17
C TRP A 502 2.85 -17.03 -14.00
N SER A 503 3.59 -15.95 -13.75
CA SER A 503 3.60 -14.75 -14.59
C SER A 503 4.12 -15.06 -16.00
N GLY A 504 5.17 -15.88 -16.13
CA GLY A 504 5.71 -16.39 -17.39
C GLY A 504 4.72 -17.31 -18.11
N ILE A 505 4.05 -18.23 -17.40
CA ILE A 505 3.02 -19.11 -17.99
C ILE A 505 1.90 -18.28 -18.64
N VAL A 506 1.47 -17.17 -18.02
CA VAL A 506 0.47 -16.28 -18.62
C VAL A 506 0.99 -15.71 -19.94
N GLN A 507 2.24 -15.26 -19.99
CA GLN A 507 2.85 -14.74 -21.22
C GLN A 507 2.93 -15.82 -22.30
N ILE A 508 3.44 -17.00 -21.95
CA ILE A 508 3.55 -18.16 -22.85
C ILE A 508 2.18 -18.55 -23.40
N TYR A 509 1.15 -18.59 -22.55
CA TYR A 509 -0.21 -18.90 -22.96
C TYR A 509 -0.73 -17.90 -24.01
N VAL A 510 -0.61 -16.60 -23.74
CA VAL A 510 -1.14 -15.57 -24.65
C VAL A 510 -0.34 -15.52 -25.96
N GLU A 511 1.00 -15.56 -25.90
CA GLU A 511 1.85 -15.58 -27.09
C GLU A 511 1.64 -16.83 -27.94
N SER A 512 1.59 -18.02 -27.31
CA SER A 512 1.41 -19.28 -28.04
C SER A 512 0.03 -19.34 -28.70
N ALA A 513 -1.02 -18.95 -27.98
CA ALA A 513 -2.37 -18.97 -28.54
C ALA A 513 -2.51 -17.98 -29.69
N MET A 514 -1.92 -16.78 -29.56
CA MET A 514 -1.90 -15.79 -30.62
C MET A 514 -1.06 -16.23 -31.82
N TYR A 515 0.08 -16.88 -31.60
CA TYR A 515 0.90 -17.47 -32.66
C TYR A 515 0.10 -18.53 -33.44
N ILE A 516 -0.57 -19.45 -32.73
CA ILE A 516 -1.40 -20.49 -33.33
C ILE A 516 -2.56 -19.87 -34.14
N PHE A 517 -3.20 -18.83 -33.61
CA PHE A 517 -4.27 -18.10 -34.29
C PHE A 517 -3.80 -17.45 -35.59
N VAL A 518 -2.72 -16.66 -35.54
CA VAL A 518 -2.15 -16.00 -36.73
C VAL A 518 -1.71 -17.04 -37.76
N ALA A 519 -1.06 -18.14 -37.34
CA ALA A 519 -0.64 -19.21 -38.24
C ALA A 519 -1.83 -19.91 -38.92
N THR A 520 -2.87 -20.24 -38.15
CA THR A 520 -4.07 -20.91 -38.66
C THR A 520 -4.84 -20.01 -39.63
N MET A 521 -4.99 -18.73 -39.29
CA MET A 521 -5.62 -17.73 -40.14
C MET A 521 -4.83 -17.50 -41.42
N THR A 522 -3.50 -17.42 -41.33
CA THR A 522 -2.62 -17.29 -42.51
C THR A 522 -2.78 -18.50 -43.43
N ALA A 523 -2.82 -19.71 -42.89
CA ALA A 523 -3.06 -20.92 -43.67
C ALA A 523 -4.45 -20.91 -44.34
N GLY A 524 -5.49 -20.50 -43.61
CA GLY A 524 -6.85 -20.36 -44.15
C GLY A 524 -6.96 -19.33 -45.27
N LEU A 525 -6.39 -18.14 -45.07
CA LEU A 525 -6.34 -17.07 -46.08
C LEU A 525 -5.54 -17.52 -47.32
N ALA A 526 -4.44 -18.24 -47.15
CA ALA A 526 -3.65 -18.77 -48.27
C ALA A 526 -4.45 -19.76 -49.14
N ILE A 527 -5.29 -20.59 -48.52
CA ILE A 527 -6.19 -21.50 -49.24
C ILE A 527 -7.26 -20.70 -50.00
N GLN A 528 -7.80 -19.62 -49.41
CA GLN A 528 -8.76 -18.75 -50.09
C GLN A 528 -8.15 -18.03 -51.31
N VAL A 529 -6.87 -17.61 -51.22
CA VAL A 529 -6.13 -17.08 -52.38
C VAL A 529 -5.98 -18.15 -53.47
N ARG A 530 -5.62 -19.39 -53.10
CA ARG A 530 -5.51 -20.51 -54.05
C ARG A 530 -6.84 -20.81 -54.77
N HIS A 531 -7.97 -20.62 -54.09
CA HIS A 531 -9.31 -20.78 -54.67
C HIS A 531 -9.79 -19.56 -55.46
N GLY A 532 -9.04 -18.45 -55.48
CA GLY A 532 -9.40 -17.23 -56.21
C GLY A 532 -10.42 -16.35 -55.49
N ASN A 533 -10.71 -16.60 -54.21
CA ASN A 533 -11.68 -15.82 -53.42
C ASN A 533 -11.08 -14.54 -52.80
N LEU A 534 -9.74 -14.45 -52.76
CA LEU A 534 -8.97 -13.32 -52.22
C LEU A 534 -7.80 -12.99 -53.16
N SER A 535 -7.46 -11.70 -53.28
CA SER A 535 -6.24 -11.30 -53.99
C SER A 535 -4.98 -11.56 -53.16
N PRO A 536 -3.79 -11.69 -53.80
CA PRO A 536 -2.52 -11.75 -53.09
C PRO A 536 -2.29 -10.52 -52.18
N GLY A 537 -2.72 -9.33 -52.62
CA GLY A 537 -2.63 -8.11 -51.82
C GLY A 537 -3.56 -8.10 -50.61
N GLU A 538 -4.79 -8.57 -50.76
CA GLU A 538 -5.72 -8.75 -49.64
C GLU A 538 -5.11 -9.68 -48.58
N PHE A 539 -4.47 -10.78 -49.02
CA PHE A 539 -3.76 -11.70 -48.14
C PHE A 539 -2.65 -11.02 -47.35
N PHE A 540 -1.74 -10.29 -48.00
CA PHE A 540 -0.63 -9.61 -47.31
C PHE A 540 -1.13 -8.53 -46.34
N SER A 541 -2.15 -7.76 -46.73
CA SER A 541 -2.83 -6.77 -45.89
C SER A 541 -3.39 -7.40 -44.62
N PHE A 542 -4.16 -8.49 -44.76
CA PHE A 542 -4.79 -9.16 -43.62
C PHE A 542 -3.78 -9.84 -42.69
N VAL A 543 -2.79 -10.55 -43.24
CA VAL A 543 -1.74 -11.20 -42.42
C VAL A 543 -0.94 -10.17 -41.64
N THR A 544 -0.58 -9.05 -42.26
CA THR A 544 0.13 -7.95 -41.59
C THR A 544 -0.72 -7.32 -40.49
N MET A 545 -2.00 -7.10 -40.75
CA MET A 545 -2.92 -6.56 -39.74
C MET A 545 -3.10 -7.50 -38.55
N LEU A 546 -3.28 -8.81 -38.80
CA LEU A 546 -3.37 -9.83 -37.75
C LEU A 546 -2.11 -9.85 -36.87
N ALA A 547 -0.93 -9.79 -37.50
CA ALA A 547 0.34 -9.71 -36.78
C ALA A 547 0.47 -8.41 -35.96
N ARG A 548 0.04 -7.25 -36.48
CA ARG A 548 0.11 -5.97 -35.76
C ARG A 548 -0.88 -5.87 -34.60
N ILE A 549 -2.08 -6.43 -34.72
CA ILE A 549 -3.09 -6.46 -33.65
C ILE A 549 -2.70 -7.43 -32.52
N SER A 550 -1.93 -8.48 -32.85
CA SER A 550 -1.49 -9.50 -31.90
C SER A 550 -0.76 -8.92 -30.67
N THR A 551 0.16 -7.98 -30.89
CA THR A 551 1.00 -7.40 -29.84
C THR A 551 0.19 -6.58 -28.83
N PRO A 552 -0.66 -5.61 -29.23
CA PRO A 552 -1.60 -4.92 -28.33
C PRO A 552 -2.45 -5.85 -27.47
N VAL A 553 -3.00 -6.93 -28.04
CA VAL A 553 -3.83 -7.90 -27.30
C VAL A 553 -3.01 -8.58 -26.21
N THR A 554 -1.78 -8.98 -26.51
CA THR A 554 -0.87 -9.59 -25.52
C THR A 554 -0.51 -8.62 -24.39
N VAL A 555 -0.18 -7.37 -24.74
CA VAL A 555 0.19 -6.34 -23.76
C VAL A 555 -0.99 -5.99 -22.85
N LEU A 556 -2.20 -5.90 -23.39
CA LEU A 556 -3.42 -5.59 -22.65
C LEU A 556 -3.70 -6.63 -21.54
N GLY A 557 -3.47 -7.92 -21.81
CA GLY A 557 -3.57 -8.99 -20.81
C GLY A 557 -2.59 -8.81 -19.63
N GLY A 558 -1.46 -8.13 -19.84
CA GLY A 558 -0.46 -7.84 -18.82
C GLY A 558 -0.81 -6.68 -17.87
N PHE A 559 -1.67 -5.75 -18.31
CA PHE A 559 -2.04 -4.54 -17.55
C PHE A 559 -2.62 -4.86 -16.16
N MET A 560 -3.46 -5.89 -16.08
CA MET A 560 -4.15 -6.29 -14.85
C MET A 560 -3.18 -6.58 -13.70
N ARG A 561 -1.99 -7.13 -14.00
CA ARG A 561 -0.95 -7.40 -13.00
C ARG A 561 -0.39 -6.11 -12.41
N VAL A 562 -0.09 -5.13 -13.25
CA VAL A 562 0.50 -3.85 -12.83
C VAL A 562 -0.52 -3.02 -12.05
N ALA A 563 -1.76 -2.99 -12.53
CA ALA A 563 -2.86 -2.31 -11.85
C ALA A 563 -3.08 -2.85 -10.44
N ILE A 564 -3.23 -4.18 -10.29
CA ILE A 564 -3.44 -4.81 -8.98
C ILE A 564 -2.21 -4.67 -8.07
N GLY A 565 -1.00 -4.78 -8.63
CA GLY A 565 0.24 -4.71 -7.87
C GLY A 565 0.52 -3.34 -7.25
N ASN A 566 0.08 -2.26 -7.90
CA ASN A 566 0.34 -0.89 -7.46
C ASN A 566 -0.91 -0.15 -6.94
N ALA A 567 -2.08 -0.80 -6.96
CA ALA A 567 -3.36 -0.22 -6.52
C ALA A 567 -3.32 0.32 -5.08
N SER A 568 -2.62 -0.36 -4.16
CA SER A 568 -2.53 0.07 -2.76
C SER A 568 -1.77 1.38 -2.57
N SER A 569 -0.75 1.62 -3.40
CA SER A 569 0.03 2.86 -3.39
C SER A 569 -0.81 4.04 -3.89
N LEU A 570 -1.50 3.85 -5.02
CA LEU A 570 -2.42 4.86 -5.56
C LEU A 570 -3.53 5.20 -4.56
N GLN A 571 -4.15 4.16 -3.99
CA GLN A 571 -5.17 4.35 -2.98
C GLN A 571 -4.66 5.11 -1.76
N ARG A 572 -3.47 4.79 -1.25
CA ARG A 572 -2.91 5.47 -0.08
C ARG A 572 -2.67 6.95 -0.36
N ILE A 573 -2.15 7.27 -1.54
CA ILE A 573 -1.99 8.66 -2.00
C ILE A 573 -3.35 9.34 -2.10
N ASP A 574 -4.33 8.73 -2.75
CA ASP A 574 -5.67 9.32 -2.89
C ASP A 574 -6.36 9.52 -1.54
N GLN A 575 -6.20 8.59 -0.59
CA GLN A 575 -6.72 8.73 0.78
C GLN A 575 -6.08 9.91 1.50
N LEU A 576 -4.77 10.14 1.31
CA LEU A 576 -4.07 11.28 1.88
C LEU A 576 -4.56 12.58 1.24
N LEU A 577 -4.62 12.65 -0.09
CA LEU A 577 -5.12 13.81 -0.82
C LEU A 577 -6.59 14.11 -0.50
N ALA A 578 -7.40 13.09 -0.23
CA ALA A 578 -8.81 13.23 0.17
C ALA A 578 -9.00 13.84 1.56
N LEU A 579 -7.97 13.83 2.44
CA LEU A 579 -8.00 14.62 3.68
C LEU A 579 -8.13 16.11 3.37
N GLY A 580 -7.68 16.53 2.18
CA GLY A 580 -7.55 17.92 1.76
C GLY A 580 -6.55 18.68 2.63
N THR A 581 -6.23 19.90 2.23
CA THR A 581 -5.62 20.86 3.16
C THR A 581 -6.59 21.02 4.32
N GLY A 582 -6.25 20.48 5.50
CA GLY A 582 -7.20 20.24 6.58
C GLY A 582 -8.23 21.35 6.72
N GLY A 583 -9.49 21.02 6.43
CA GLY A 583 -10.65 21.89 6.64
C GLY A 583 -10.94 22.09 8.13
N GLY A 584 -9.96 22.57 8.90
CA GLY A 584 -10.23 23.39 10.08
C GLY A 584 -10.67 24.77 9.58
N PRO A 585 -11.68 25.40 10.18
CA PRO A 585 -12.46 26.44 9.55
C PRO A 585 -11.58 27.55 8.95
N THR A 586 -11.61 27.65 7.63
CA THR A 586 -11.32 28.85 6.82
C THR A 586 -12.14 30.07 7.25
N ASN A 587 -13.02 29.91 8.25
CA ASN A 587 -13.73 30.99 8.93
C ASN A 587 -12.97 31.58 10.14
N ARG A 588 -11.70 31.21 10.42
CA ARG A 588 -10.88 31.92 11.42
C ARG A 588 -10.31 33.26 10.94
N LEU A 589 -10.60 33.67 9.70
CA LEU A 589 -10.37 35.04 9.21
C LEU A 589 -11.19 36.11 9.97
N ALA A 590 -12.12 35.70 10.83
CA ALA A 590 -12.88 36.58 11.72
C ALA A 590 -12.55 36.42 13.21
N LEU A 591 -11.48 35.69 13.59
CA LEU A 591 -11.04 35.68 14.98
C LEU A 591 -10.14 36.89 15.25
N ALA A 592 -10.33 37.52 16.40
CA ALA A 592 -9.57 38.68 16.81
C ALA A 592 -8.06 38.37 16.89
N THR A 593 -7.25 39.41 16.80
CA THR A 593 -5.82 39.36 17.12
C THR A 593 -5.65 39.49 18.63
N LEU A 594 -4.87 38.61 19.22
CA LEU A 594 -4.50 38.66 20.62
C LEU A 594 -3.59 39.87 20.84
N SER A 595 -3.86 40.64 21.90
CA SER A 595 -2.98 41.74 22.31
C SER A 595 -1.77 41.21 23.07
N PRO A 596 -0.63 41.91 23.05
CA PRO A 596 0.54 41.51 23.81
C PRO A 596 0.25 41.34 25.30
N MET A 597 0.80 40.28 25.90
CA MET A 597 0.59 39.95 27.30
C MET A 597 1.05 41.08 28.22
N SER A 598 0.20 41.48 29.15
CA SER A 598 0.38 42.62 30.05
C SER A 598 0.37 42.23 31.53
N LYS A 599 -0.36 41.18 31.93
CA LYS A 599 -0.56 40.79 33.33
C LYS A 599 -0.13 39.36 33.61
N ALA A 600 -0.84 38.35 33.09
CA ALA A 600 -0.66 36.96 33.49
C ALA A 600 -1.25 35.95 32.49
N LEU A 601 -0.68 34.75 32.46
CA LEU A 601 -1.21 33.56 31.80
C LEU A 601 -1.96 32.74 32.86
N THR A 602 -3.24 32.42 32.62
CA THR A 602 -4.07 31.66 33.55
C THR A 602 -4.52 30.33 32.94
N PHE A 603 -4.44 29.28 33.75
CA PHE A 603 -5.03 27.96 33.48
C PHE A 603 -6.21 27.80 34.42
N GLU A 604 -7.40 27.53 33.89
CA GLU A 604 -8.65 27.43 34.66
C GLU A 604 -9.29 26.07 34.44
N ASN A 605 -9.21 25.19 35.45
CA ASN A 605 -9.81 23.85 35.45
C ASN A 605 -9.54 23.08 34.15
N VAL A 606 -8.29 23.02 33.71
CA VAL A 606 -7.92 22.44 32.41
C VAL A 606 -8.02 20.91 32.44
N TYR A 607 -8.81 20.35 31.54
CA TYR A 607 -8.97 18.91 31.33
C TYR A 607 -8.54 18.52 29.91
N PHE A 608 -7.75 17.46 29.78
CA PHE A 608 -7.25 16.98 28.50
C PHE A 608 -7.16 15.46 28.43
N GLN A 609 -7.42 14.88 27.27
CA GLN A 609 -7.23 13.47 26.94
C GLN A 609 -6.88 13.32 25.44
N TYR A 610 -5.99 12.38 25.10
CA TYR A 610 -5.56 12.16 23.71
C TYR A 610 -6.64 11.52 22.83
N THR A 611 -7.48 10.66 23.40
CA THR A 611 -8.57 9.98 22.68
C THR A 611 -9.91 10.24 23.37
N PRO A 612 -11.04 10.30 22.64
CA PRO A 612 -12.37 10.54 23.22
C PRO A 612 -12.77 9.53 24.31
N THR A 613 -12.28 8.30 24.20
CA THR A 613 -12.56 7.20 25.14
C THR A 613 -11.39 6.88 26.08
N GLY A 614 -10.29 7.64 26.01
CA GLY A 614 -9.09 7.42 26.82
C GLY A 614 -9.16 8.04 28.21
N PRO A 615 -8.17 7.72 29.08
CA PRO A 615 -8.05 8.34 30.40
C PRO A 615 -7.71 9.84 30.27
N LEU A 616 -8.14 10.61 31.27
CA LEU A 616 -7.77 12.03 31.40
C LEU A 616 -6.28 12.15 31.80
N VAL A 617 -5.52 12.88 30.99
CA VAL A 617 -4.11 13.20 31.23
C VAL A 617 -3.97 14.46 32.08
N LEU A 618 -4.82 15.47 31.85
CA LEU A 618 -4.95 16.65 32.72
C LEU A 618 -6.33 16.63 33.38
N GLN A 619 -6.38 16.90 34.68
CA GLN A 619 -7.54 16.63 35.54
C GLN A 619 -7.95 17.84 36.39
N GLY A 620 -8.25 18.98 35.75
CA GLY A 620 -8.68 20.18 36.46
C GLY A 620 -7.50 21.05 36.90
N LEU A 621 -6.48 21.13 36.06
CA LEU A 621 -5.28 21.92 36.33
C LEU A 621 -5.62 23.42 36.39
N THR A 622 -5.26 24.07 37.49
CA THR A 622 -5.44 25.51 37.71
C THR A 622 -4.14 26.13 38.18
N ALA A 623 -3.66 27.17 37.50
CA ALA A 623 -2.42 27.88 37.82
C ALA A 623 -2.41 29.28 37.21
N THR A 624 -1.63 30.21 37.77
CA THR A 624 -1.44 31.56 37.22
C THR A 624 0.04 31.90 37.14
N VAL A 625 0.50 32.28 35.95
CA VAL A 625 1.89 32.66 35.66
C VAL A 625 1.95 34.17 35.43
N PRO A 626 2.60 34.95 36.32
CA PRO A 626 2.68 36.40 36.19
C PRO A 626 3.63 36.84 35.07
N LYS A 627 3.40 38.02 34.50
CA LYS A 627 4.23 38.58 33.43
C LYS A 627 5.67 38.79 33.89
N GLY A 628 6.60 38.38 33.04
CA GLY A 628 8.04 38.57 33.27
C GLY A 628 8.65 37.60 34.27
N ALA A 629 7.86 36.66 34.81
CA ALA A 629 8.37 35.61 35.67
C ALA A 629 9.00 34.48 34.87
N TYR A 630 10.06 33.92 35.43
CA TYR A 630 10.61 32.64 35.02
C TYR A 630 9.93 31.52 35.80
N THR A 631 9.03 30.79 35.16
CA THR A 631 8.26 29.71 35.77
C THR A 631 8.72 28.35 35.28
N CYS A 632 8.95 27.43 36.21
CA CYS A 632 9.34 26.05 35.93
C CYS A 632 8.19 25.07 36.22
N ILE A 633 7.92 24.17 35.29
CA ILE A 633 6.98 23.06 35.43
C ILE A 633 7.81 21.79 35.69
N VAL A 634 7.63 21.21 36.87
CA VAL A 634 8.37 20.02 37.34
C VAL A 634 7.39 18.90 37.70
N GLY A 635 7.88 17.67 37.69
CA GLY A 635 7.09 16.51 38.09
C GLY A 635 7.54 15.21 37.43
N PRO A 636 7.06 14.06 37.90
CA PRO A 636 7.45 12.75 37.39
C PRO A 636 7.17 12.58 35.89
N SER A 637 7.85 11.63 35.25
CA SER A 637 7.58 11.30 33.85
C SER A 637 6.13 10.82 33.68
N GLY A 638 5.46 11.27 32.61
CA GLY A 638 4.06 10.91 32.35
C GLY A 638 2.99 11.72 33.11
N CYS A 639 3.35 12.69 33.95
CA CYS A 639 2.36 13.50 34.70
C CYS A 639 1.60 14.56 33.86
N GLY A 640 1.95 14.72 32.58
CA GLY A 640 1.22 15.59 31.64
C GLY A 640 1.92 16.90 31.25
N LYS A 641 3.20 17.12 31.60
CA LYS A 641 3.95 18.37 31.31
C LYS A 641 3.98 18.74 29.82
N SER A 642 4.46 17.85 28.94
CA SER A 642 4.48 18.09 27.49
C SER A 642 3.06 18.18 26.91
N SER A 643 2.10 17.45 27.49
CA SER A 643 0.68 17.56 27.11
C SER A 643 0.13 18.96 27.42
N LEU A 644 0.51 19.56 28.55
CA LEU A 644 0.13 20.93 28.91
C LEU A 644 0.71 21.96 27.92
N LEU A 645 1.99 21.82 27.55
CA LEU A 645 2.59 22.67 26.50
C LEU A 645 1.86 22.51 25.17
N ASN A 646 1.52 21.29 24.78
CA ASN A 646 0.76 21.01 23.55
C ASN A 646 -0.62 21.66 23.56
N CYS A 647 -1.33 21.63 24.70
CA CYS A 647 -2.60 22.35 24.87
C CYS A 647 -2.41 23.87 24.75
N LEU A 648 -1.39 24.43 25.41
CA LEU A 648 -1.06 25.86 25.36
C LEU A 648 -0.72 26.32 23.93
N MET A 649 -0.03 25.49 23.16
CA MET A 649 0.30 25.73 21.75
C MET A 649 -0.87 25.49 20.78
N GLN A 650 -2.03 25.03 21.27
CA GLN A 650 -3.14 24.55 20.45
C GLN A 650 -2.69 23.56 19.36
N THR A 651 -1.77 22.64 19.71
CA THR A 651 -1.47 21.47 18.87
C THR A 651 -2.50 20.38 19.11
N VAL A 652 -3.06 20.34 20.32
CA VAL A 652 -4.19 19.50 20.73
C VAL A 652 -5.27 20.37 21.38
N ASP A 653 -6.53 19.93 21.26
CA ASP A 653 -7.68 20.64 21.81
C ASP A 653 -7.97 20.20 23.25
N LEU A 654 -8.45 21.12 24.08
CA LEU A 654 -8.89 20.84 25.45
C LEU A 654 -10.21 20.06 25.45
N LYS A 655 -10.43 19.24 26.49
CA LYS A 655 -11.73 18.61 26.74
C LYS A 655 -12.68 19.55 27.47
N ALA A 656 -12.17 20.25 28.49
CA ALA A 656 -12.90 21.22 29.30
C ALA A 656 -11.91 22.17 30.00
N GLY A 657 -12.42 23.29 30.51
CA GLY A 657 -11.60 24.37 31.08
C GLY A 657 -11.15 25.38 30.02
N ALA A 658 -10.33 26.34 30.43
CA ALA A 658 -9.82 27.41 29.57
C ALA A 658 -8.35 27.73 29.87
N ILE A 659 -7.64 28.21 28.85
CA ILE A 659 -6.31 28.79 28.98
C ILE A 659 -6.40 30.21 28.45
N SER A 660 -6.08 31.20 29.29
CA SER A 660 -6.31 32.60 28.98
C SER A 660 -5.05 33.44 29.17
N ILE A 661 -4.87 34.45 28.31
CA ILE A 661 -3.86 35.51 28.50
C ILE A 661 -4.60 36.79 28.88
N ASP A 662 -4.26 37.36 30.04
CA ASP A 662 -4.92 38.55 30.60
C ASP A 662 -6.45 38.44 30.70
N GLY A 663 -6.95 37.22 30.97
CA GLY A 663 -8.38 36.91 31.05
C GLY A 663 -9.06 36.68 29.69
N SER A 664 -8.32 36.75 28.58
CA SER A 664 -8.82 36.45 27.24
C SER A 664 -8.52 34.99 26.87
N ASP A 665 -9.56 34.17 26.72
CA ASP A 665 -9.43 32.75 26.36
C ASP A 665 -8.78 32.59 24.98
N LEU A 666 -7.67 31.84 24.93
CA LEU A 666 -6.92 31.56 23.72
C LEU A 666 -7.76 30.86 22.64
N ALA A 667 -8.81 30.13 23.01
CA ALA A 667 -9.69 29.46 22.04
C ALA A 667 -10.41 30.46 21.09
N LEU A 668 -10.53 31.73 21.49
CA LEU A 668 -11.23 32.79 20.75
C LEU A 668 -10.33 33.52 19.73
N PHE A 669 -9.03 33.21 19.68
CA PHE A 669 -8.08 33.93 18.84
C PHE A 669 -7.54 33.05 17.71
N SER A 670 -7.02 33.70 16.66
CA SER A 670 -6.36 32.96 15.57
C SER A 670 -5.04 32.35 16.05
N LYS A 671 -4.76 31.10 15.63
CA LYS A 671 -3.51 30.41 15.97
C LYS A 671 -2.27 31.21 15.54
N ALA A 672 -2.33 31.88 14.39
CA ALA A 672 -1.26 32.75 13.92
C ALA A 672 -0.97 33.91 14.89
N SER A 673 -2.02 34.51 15.48
CA SER A 673 -1.86 35.59 16.47
C SER A 673 -1.35 35.07 17.82
N ILE A 674 -1.82 33.91 18.29
CA ILE A 674 -1.33 33.30 19.53
C ILE A 674 0.15 32.95 19.39
N MET A 675 0.50 32.30 18.28
CA MET A 675 1.88 31.99 17.96
C MET A 675 2.72 33.26 17.74
N ALA A 676 2.13 34.41 17.39
CA ALA A 676 2.86 35.67 17.27
C ALA A 676 3.37 36.19 18.62
N GLU A 677 2.58 36.00 19.67
CA GLU A 677 2.92 36.40 21.04
C GLU A 677 3.78 35.38 21.79
N MET A 678 3.93 34.18 21.25
CA MET A 678 4.66 33.08 21.86
C MET A 678 5.84 32.61 20.99
N ALA A 679 6.86 32.05 21.62
CA ALA A 679 7.88 31.26 20.92
C ALA A 679 8.20 29.98 21.69
N VAL A 680 8.71 28.97 21.00
CA VAL A 680 8.95 27.65 21.57
C VAL A 680 10.35 27.19 21.20
N VAL A 681 11.04 26.59 22.17
CA VAL A 681 12.29 25.85 21.95
C VAL A 681 12.07 24.40 22.38
N PHE A 682 12.12 23.49 21.41
CA PHE A 682 11.96 22.04 21.62
C PHE A 682 13.30 21.38 21.98
N GLN A 683 13.24 20.28 22.73
CA GLN A 683 14.39 19.44 23.11
C GLN A 683 15.26 19.02 21.91
N ASP A 684 14.65 18.56 20.82
CA ASP A 684 15.38 18.00 19.66
C ASP A 684 15.96 19.08 18.71
N GLY A 685 15.82 20.36 19.03
CA GLY A 685 16.42 21.45 18.27
C GLY A 685 15.80 21.74 16.89
N GLY A 686 14.91 20.92 16.33
CA GLY A 686 14.06 21.26 15.18
C GLY A 686 14.73 22.09 14.05
N ILE A 687 15.92 21.69 13.59
CA ILE A 687 16.67 22.41 12.55
C ILE A 687 16.12 22.07 11.17
N LEU A 688 15.91 23.11 10.35
CA LEU A 688 15.53 22.96 8.95
C LEU A 688 16.76 23.06 8.06
N ASN A 689 16.75 22.36 6.93
CA ASN A 689 17.83 22.44 5.95
C ASN A 689 17.92 23.88 5.40
N GLY A 690 19.07 24.54 5.58
CA GLY A 690 19.28 25.93 5.19
C GLY A 690 20.47 26.54 5.93
N THR A 691 20.72 27.84 5.77
CA THR A 691 21.80 28.50 6.51
C THR A 691 21.42 28.72 7.99
N ILE A 692 22.40 29.04 8.86
CA ILE A 692 22.11 29.50 10.24
C ILE A 692 21.18 30.72 10.19
N LEU A 693 21.44 31.66 9.27
CA LEU A 693 20.63 32.85 9.09
C LEU A 693 19.18 32.52 8.73
N ASP A 694 18.97 31.59 7.80
CA ASP A 694 17.62 31.13 7.42
C ASP A 694 16.92 30.48 8.61
N ASN A 695 17.65 29.65 9.35
CA ASN A 695 17.14 28.99 10.55
C ASN A 695 16.68 29.99 11.61
N ILE A 696 17.41 31.09 11.84
CA ILE A 696 16.96 32.16 12.73
C ILE A 696 15.74 32.88 12.13
N ARG A 697 15.80 33.24 10.85
CA ARG A 697 14.75 34.00 10.15
C ARG A 697 13.41 33.26 10.07
N TYR A 698 13.38 31.92 10.16
CA TYR A 698 12.12 31.18 10.27
C TYR A 698 11.26 31.58 11.49
N GLY A 699 11.85 32.16 12.54
CA GLY A 699 11.10 32.73 13.66
C GLY A 699 10.26 33.95 13.29
N LYS A 700 10.74 34.78 12.36
CA LYS A 700 10.08 35.97 11.83
C LYS A 700 10.51 36.17 10.38
N LEU A 701 9.72 35.67 9.42
CA LEU A 701 10.09 35.63 8.00
C LEU A 701 10.44 37.00 7.39
N LYS A 702 9.91 38.08 7.95
CA LYS A 702 10.17 39.46 7.52
C LYS A 702 11.33 40.12 8.27
N ALA A 703 12.06 39.39 9.12
CA ALA A 703 13.18 39.92 9.87
C ALA A 703 14.36 40.26 8.95
N THR A 704 14.92 41.43 9.15
CA THR A 704 16.18 41.87 8.54
C THR A 704 17.35 41.08 9.12
N ASP A 705 18.44 41.01 8.37
CA ASP A 705 19.67 40.33 8.80
C ASP A 705 20.21 40.91 10.12
N ALA A 706 20.05 42.22 10.31
CA ALA A 706 20.41 42.91 11.54
C ALA A 706 19.59 42.40 12.74
N GLU A 707 18.27 42.26 12.60
CA GLU A 707 17.42 41.68 13.66
C GLU A 707 17.80 40.23 13.95
N CYS A 708 18.14 39.42 12.94
CA CYS A 708 18.59 38.05 13.14
C CYS A 708 19.93 37.97 13.90
N ILE A 709 20.88 38.84 13.56
CA ILE A 709 22.19 38.93 14.26
C ILE A 709 21.99 39.43 15.69
N GLU A 710 21.09 40.39 15.91
CA GLU A 710 20.77 40.86 17.26
C GLU A 710 20.17 39.73 18.11
N ALA A 711 19.22 38.97 17.56
CA ALA A 711 18.65 37.80 18.23
C ALA A 711 19.72 36.74 18.54
N ALA A 712 20.67 36.52 17.64
CA ALA A 712 21.81 35.63 17.88
C ALA A 712 22.74 36.13 18.98
N LYS A 713 22.89 37.45 19.15
CA LYS A 713 23.65 38.02 20.28
C LYS A 713 22.92 37.82 21.61
N TRP A 714 21.60 38.05 21.64
CA TRP A 714 20.77 37.82 22.82
C TRP A 714 20.78 36.36 23.27
N ALA A 715 20.75 35.42 22.33
CA ALA A 715 20.90 33.98 22.56
C ALA A 715 22.36 33.52 22.77
N GLU A 716 23.31 34.46 22.76
CA GLU A 716 24.74 34.19 22.88
C GLU A 716 25.28 33.17 21.85
N ALA A 717 24.68 33.14 20.66
CA ALA A 717 25.09 32.33 19.53
C ALA A 717 26.15 33.04 18.66
N ASP A 718 26.13 34.38 18.63
CA ASP A 718 26.97 35.20 17.73
C ASP A 718 28.47 34.89 17.83
N LYS A 719 28.99 34.62 19.04
CA LYS A 719 30.42 34.33 19.25
C LYS A 719 30.87 33.08 18.52
N PHE A 720 30.14 31.97 18.67
CA PHE A 720 30.52 30.72 18.00
C PHE A 720 30.20 30.78 16.51
N ILE A 721 29.09 31.42 16.12
CA ILE A 721 28.75 31.58 14.70
C ILE A 721 29.88 32.31 13.97
N ASN A 722 30.42 33.40 14.54
CA ASN A 722 31.53 34.14 13.93
C ASN A 722 32.86 33.37 13.87
N SER A 723 33.00 32.29 14.65
CA SER A 723 34.16 31.39 14.59
C SER A 723 34.09 30.37 13.44
N LEU A 724 32.92 30.18 12.83
CA LEU A 724 32.73 29.28 11.69
C LEU A 724 33.28 29.92 10.40
N PRO A 725 33.80 29.11 9.45
CA PRO A 725 34.34 29.62 8.19
C PRO A 725 33.35 30.49 7.39
N GLU A 726 32.09 30.05 7.29
CA GLU A 726 31.03 30.74 6.54
C GLU A 726 30.12 31.59 7.44
N LYS A 727 30.44 31.70 8.73
CA LYS A 727 29.68 32.46 9.72
C LYS A 727 28.17 32.14 9.67
N TYR A 728 27.32 33.16 9.50
CA TYR A 728 25.86 33.02 9.40
C TYR A 728 25.38 32.29 8.15
N ASN A 729 26.21 32.19 7.10
CA ASN A 729 25.89 31.45 5.87
C ASN A 729 26.18 29.95 5.98
N THR A 730 26.79 29.50 7.09
CA THR A 730 27.05 28.07 7.31
C THR A 730 25.77 27.26 7.20
N VAL A 731 25.78 26.22 6.38
CA VAL A 731 24.62 25.34 6.15
C VAL A 731 24.41 24.39 7.35
N MET A 732 23.15 24.27 7.76
CA MET A 732 22.66 23.40 8.83
C MET A 732 21.63 22.39 8.32
N GLY A 733 21.46 21.29 9.05
CA GLY A 733 20.51 20.22 8.76
C GLY A 733 21.18 18.93 8.23
N GLN A 734 20.40 18.08 7.56
CA GLN A 734 20.87 16.76 7.08
C GLN A 734 21.97 16.85 6.01
N HIS A 735 22.11 17.99 5.34
CA HIS A 735 23.13 18.24 4.32
C HIS A 735 24.29 19.10 4.84
N ALA A 736 24.38 19.33 6.14
CA ALA A 736 25.44 20.15 6.73
C ALA A 736 26.81 19.47 6.59
N THR A 737 27.82 20.26 6.21
CA THR A 737 29.23 19.83 6.19
C THR A 737 29.91 19.97 7.55
N CYS A 738 29.31 20.76 8.45
CA CYS A 738 29.76 21.02 9.81
C CYS A 738 28.78 20.41 10.82
N ASN A 739 29.28 19.58 11.72
CA ASN A 739 28.51 19.10 12.86
C ASN A 739 28.53 20.16 13.97
N MET A 740 27.35 20.55 14.45
CA MET A 740 27.20 21.42 15.62
C MET A 740 26.92 20.61 16.86
N SER A 741 27.40 21.07 18.02
CA SER A 741 27.04 20.47 19.30
C SER A 741 25.57 20.73 19.64
N GLY A 742 24.98 19.90 20.51
CA GLY A 742 23.60 20.10 20.96
C GLY A 742 23.37 21.49 21.55
N GLY A 743 24.35 22.02 22.30
CA GLY A 743 24.31 23.37 22.85
C GLY A 743 24.31 24.48 21.81
N GLN A 744 25.10 24.32 20.75
CA GLN A 744 25.13 25.27 19.63
C GLN A 744 23.80 25.27 18.88
N VAL A 745 23.26 24.08 18.59
CA VAL A 745 21.94 23.91 17.95
C VAL A 745 20.86 24.61 18.79
N GLN A 746 20.85 24.37 20.10
CA GLN A 746 19.86 24.95 20.99
C GLN A 746 19.96 26.49 21.07
N ARG A 747 21.17 27.06 21.04
CA ARG A 747 21.35 28.52 20.95
C ARG A 747 20.82 29.10 19.65
N VAL A 748 20.97 28.42 18.52
CA VAL A 748 20.34 28.85 17.26
C VAL A 748 18.82 28.80 17.37
N CYS A 749 18.27 27.78 18.03
CA CYS A 749 16.81 27.68 18.24
C CYS A 749 16.28 28.74 19.18
N LEU A 750 17.05 29.09 20.22
CA LEU A 750 16.75 30.23 21.07
C LEU A 750 16.80 31.55 20.28
N ALA A 751 17.81 31.75 19.42
CA ALA A 751 17.86 32.92 18.54
C ALA A 751 16.64 32.98 17.59
N ARG A 752 16.23 31.83 17.03
CA ARG A 752 14.99 31.70 16.24
C ARG A 752 13.75 32.07 17.04
N ALA A 753 13.69 31.71 18.33
CA ALA A 753 12.59 32.12 19.19
C ALA A 753 12.63 33.65 19.47
N LEU A 754 13.80 34.21 19.74
CA LEU A 754 13.98 35.60 20.15
C LEU A 754 13.79 36.62 19.02
N VAL A 755 14.11 36.27 17.76
CA VAL A 755 13.89 37.20 16.62
C VAL A 755 12.41 37.58 16.46
N ARG A 756 11.50 36.78 17.01
CA ARG A 756 10.06 37.04 17.04
C ARG A 756 9.64 38.08 18.06
N GLN A 757 10.48 38.36 19.06
CA GLN A 757 10.17 39.21 20.23
C GLN A 757 8.90 38.75 20.98
N PRO A 758 8.85 37.47 21.42
CA PRO A 758 7.66 36.92 22.06
C PRO A 758 7.43 37.53 23.45
N SER A 759 6.16 37.68 23.82
CA SER A 759 5.76 38.01 25.20
C SER A 759 5.92 36.80 26.14
N LEU A 760 5.79 35.59 25.59
CA LEU A 760 5.87 34.32 26.31
C LEU A 760 6.78 33.31 25.59
N LEU A 761 7.87 32.90 26.25
CA LEU A 761 8.81 31.89 25.75
C LEU A 761 8.55 30.54 26.42
N LEU A 762 8.31 29.51 25.63
CA LEU A 762 8.10 28.13 26.06
C LEU A 762 9.37 27.31 25.82
N LEU A 763 9.80 26.55 26.82
CA LEU A 763 10.95 25.64 26.73
C LEU A 763 10.48 24.23 27.09
N ASP A 764 10.55 23.31 26.13
CA ASP A 764 10.19 21.90 26.34
C ASP A 764 11.47 21.09 26.52
N GLU A 765 11.89 20.89 27.77
CA GLU A 765 13.11 20.15 28.15
C GLU A 765 14.36 20.59 27.40
N ALA A 766 14.42 21.86 26.99
CA ALA A 766 15.41 22.30 26.02
C ALA A 766 16.86 21.99 26.47
N THR A 767 17.17 22.10 27.77
CA THR A 767 18.53 21.88 28.31
C THR A 767 18.83 20.43 28.72
N SER A 768 17.87 19.50 28.62
CA SER A 768 17.99 18.15 29.22
C SER A 768 19.07 17.27 28.56
N ALA A 769 19.41 17.54 27.30
CA ALA A 769 20.45 16.83 26.55
C ALA A 769 21.82 17.50 26.59
N LEU A 770 21.99 18.59 27.35
CA LEU A 770 23.24 19.35 27.42
C LEU A 770 24.15 18.93 28.57
N ASP A 771 25.44 19.20 28.38
CA ASP A 771 26.42 19.20 29.46
C ASP A 771 26.11 20.30 30.50
N PRO A 772 26.46 20.09 31.78
CA PRO A 772 26.13 21.01 32.86
C PRO A 772 26.65 22.45 32.66
N GLU A 773 27.83 22.63 32.05
CA GLU A 773 28.40 23.96 31.81
C GLU A 773 27.60 24.75 30.77
N THR A 774 27.27 24.09 29.65
CA THR A 774 26.45 24.70 28.60
C THR A 774 25.04 24.98 29.08
N GLU A 775 24.45 24.07 29.86
CA GLU A 775 23.14 24.27 30.51
C GLU A 775 23.15 25.51 31.42
N ALA A 776 24.11 25.60 32.35
CA ALA A 776 24.22 26.74 33.26
C ALA A 776 24.35 28.06 32.50
N SER A 777 25.08 28.07 31.37
CA SER A 777 25.20 29.25 30.52
C SER A 777 23.88 29.62 29.83
N ILE A 778 23.08 28.63 29.39
CA ILE A 778 21.76 28.89 28.79
C ILE A 778 20.78 29.39 29.86
N VAL A 779 20.75 28.81 31.06
CA VAL A 779 19.89 29.27 32.17
C VAL A 779 20.18 30.72 32.53
N ARG A 780 21.46 31.09 32.68
CA ARG A 780 21.86 32.50 32.90
C ARG A 780 21.39 33.42 31.78
N THR A 781 21.40 32.94 30.55
CA THR A 781 20.87 33.69 29.40
C THR A 781 19.36 33.90 29.53
N LEU A 782 18.60 32.87 29.91
CA LEU A 782 17.15 32.94 30.13
C LEU A 782 16.78 33.90 31.27
N GLU A 783 17.48 33.85 32.40
CA GLU A 783 17.28 34.79 33.51
C GLU A 783 17.52 36.25 33.08
N ARG A 784 18.59 36.49 32.33
CA ARG A 784 18.90 37.82 31.79
C ARG A 784 17.77 38.29 30.87
N LEU A 785 17.23 37.41 30.03
CA LEU A 785 16.13 37.72 29.12
C LEU A 785 14.84 38.04 29.89
N ALA A 786 14.48 37.24 30.89
CA ALA A 786 13.32 37.48 31.74
C ALA A 786 13.39 38.86 32.40
N LYS A 787 14.53 39.21 33.00
CA LYS A 787 14.73 40.50 33.70
C LYS A 787 14.81 41.70 32.77
N THR A 788 15.57 41.58 31.67
CA THR A 788 15.86 42.72 30.78
C THR A 788 14.71 43.03 29.84
N MET A 789 14.07 42.00 29.28
CA MET A 789 12.98 42.16 28.31
C MET A 789 11.59 42.07 28.95
N LYS A 790 11.50 41.80 30.26
CA LYS A 790 10.23 41.50 30.96
C LYS A 790 9.43 40.40 30.26
N MET A 791 10.15 39.43 29.69
CA MET A 791 9.60 38.30 28.95
C MET A 791 9.18 37.21 29.93
N THR A 792 7.97 36.70 29.80
CA THR A 792 7.50 35.57 30.60
C THR A 792 8.12 34.29 30.05
N ILE A 793 8.71 33.46 30.89
CA ILE A 793 9.35 32.21 30.46
C ILE A 793 8.70 31.04 31.18
N LEU A 794 8.20 30.06 30.42
CA LEU A 794 7.64 28.82 30.95
C LEU A 794 8.53 27.65 30.52
N SER A 795 9.22 27.04 31.48
CA SER A 795 10.19 25.97 31.24
C SER A 795 9.71 24.65 31.81
N VAL A 796 9.59 23.61 30.99
CA VAL A 796 9.40 22.24 31.45
C VAL A 796 10.77 21.62 31.65
N THR A 797 11.04 21.13 32.87
CA THR A 797 12.35 20.55 33.19
C THR A 797 12.22 19.35 34.11
N HIS A 798 13.08 18.36 33.88
CA HIS A 798 13.36 17.26 34.79
C HIS A 798 14.62 17.52 35.63
N ARG A 799 15.42 18.53 35.28
CA ARG A 799 16.65 18.91 36.00
C ARG A 799 16.32 19.97 37.04
N LEU A 800 16.17 19.55 38.29
CA LEU A 800 15.77 20.42 39.40
C LEU A 800 16.74 21.58 39.66
N SER A 801 18.01 21.44 39.25
CA SER A 801 19.01 22.52 39.26
C SER A 801 18.57 23.75 38.46
N THR A 802 17.88 23.56 37.33
CA THR A 802 17.32 24.65 36.52
C THR A 802 16.09 25.32 37.14
N ALA A 803 15.38 24.60 38.02
CA ALA A 803 14.22 25.12 38.75
C ALA A 803 14.61 25.98 39.96
N ARG A 804 15.84 25.86 40.47
CA ARG A 804 16.35 26.64 41.61
C ARG A 804 16.28 28.15 41.41
N HIS A 805 16.40 28.59 40.16
CA HIS A 805 16.40 30.01 39.81
C HIS A 805 15.04 30.51 39.33
N ALA A 806 13.98 29.69 39.41
CA ALA A 806 12.64 30.06 38.98
C ALA A 806 11.96 30.98 40.01
N ASP A 807 11.27 32.00 39.51
CA ASP A 807 10.42 32.88 40.33
C ASP A 807 9.16 32.14 40.81
N LEU A 808 8.74 31.10 40.08
CA LEU A 808 7.60 30.25 40.40
C LEU A 808 7.84 28.82 39.91
N ILE A 809 7.57 27.83 40.76
CA ILE A 809 7.63 26.41 40.40
C ILE A 809 6.21 25.84 40.48
N LEU A 810 5.80 25.12 39.44
CA LEU A 810 4.54 24.39 39.37
C LEU A 810 4.84 22.88 39.37
N VAL A 811 4.47 22.20 40.44
CA VAL A 811 4.69 20.75 40.61
C VAL A 811 3.46 20.01 40.10
N LEU A 812 3.59 19.33 38.97
CA LEU A 812 2.53 18.52 38.38
C LEU A 812 2.62 17.08 38.86
N ASN A 813 1.52 16.59 39.44
CA ASN A 813 1.36 15.18 39.79
C ASN A 813 0.00 14.67 39.29
N HIS A 814 -0.03 13.51 38.61
CA HIS A 814 -1.25 12.91 38.06
C HIS A 814 -2.20 13.86 37.30
N GLY A 815 -1.66 14.84 36.56
CA GLY A 815 -2.46 15.75 35.74
C GLY A 815 -3.07 16.94 36.50
N VAL A 816 -2.70 17.17 37.76
CA VAL A 816 -3.06 18.35 38.57
C VAL A 816 -1.81 19.08 39.05
N VAL A 817 -1.94 20.38 39.37
CA VAL A 817 -0.90 21.11 40.11
C VAL A 817 -1.04 20.73 41.57
N ALA A 818 -0.09 19.95 42.08
CA ALA A 818 -0.09 19.50 43.47
C ALA A 818 0.48 20.57 44.40
N GLU A 819 1.54 21.25 43.97
CA GLU A 819 2.23 22.28 44.75
C GLU A 819 2.66 23.43 43.84
N GLN A 820 2.73 24.63 44.41
CA GLN A 820 3.24 25.82 43.74
C GLN A 820 3.93 26.74 44.75
N GLY A 821 5.07 27.33 44.38
CA GLY A 821 5.83 28.20 45.26
C GLY A 821 7.21 28.54 44.70
N THR A 822 8.05 29.21 45.48
CA THR A 822 9.47 29.35 45.15
C THR A 822 10.24 28.08 45.51
N TYR A 823 11.50 27.98 45.08
CA TYR A 823 12.34 26.82 45.39
C TYR A 823 12.47 26.59 46.90
N ASP A 824 12.78 27.65 47.65
CA ASP A 824 12.99 27.57 49.09
C ASP A 824 11.68 27.22 49.83
N ASP A 825 10.55 27.82 49.42
CA ASP A 825 9.23 27.53 50.01
C ASP A 825 8.86 26.04 49.87
N LEU A 826 9.09 25.46 48.69
CA LEU A 826 8.70 24.08 48.39
C LEU A 826 9.62 23.07 49.09
N VAL A 827 10.92 23.37 49.24
CA VAL A 827 11.86 22.48 49.94
C VAL A 827 11.63 22.49 51.45
N GLU A 828 11.24 23.63 52.02
CA GLU A 828 10.95 23.76 53.46
C GLU A 828 9.57 23.21 53.85
N THR A 829 8.67 22.99 52.89
CA THR A 829 7.32 22.48 53.13
C THR A 829 7.37 20.99 53.56
N PRO A 830 6.82 20.63 54.73
CA PRO A 830 6.74 19.23 55.18
C PRO A 830 5.92 18.38 54.20
N ASP A 831 6.38 17.15 53.93
CA ASP A 831 5.73 16.19 53.01
C ASP A 831 5.56 16.72 51.55
N SER A 832 6.41 17.66 51.13
CA SER A 832 6.43 18.16 49.74
C SER A 832 6.96 17.10 48.76
N ILE A 833 6.21 16.87 47.69
CA ILE A 833 6.60 16.07 46.52
C ILE A 833 7.85 16.68 45.87
N PHE A 834 7.97 18.01 45.88
CA PHE A 834 9.15 18.68 45.36
C PHE A 834 10.40 18.43 46.22
N ALA A 835 10.28 18.54 47.54
CA ALA A 835 11.37 18.23 48.47
C ALA A 835 11.86 16.78 48.29
N ASP A 836 10.94 15.83 48.14
CA ASP A 836 11.27 14.43 47.86
C ASP A 836 12.01 14.26 46.53
N MET A 837 11.56 14.93 45.46
CA MET A 837 12.24 14.91 44.16
C MET A 837 13.65 15.50 44.25
N VAL A 838 13.84 16.58 45.01
CA VAL A 838 15.16 17.19 45.23
C VAL A 838 16.06 16.22 45.99
N ALA A 839 15.59 15.65 47.10
CA ALA A 839 16.35 14.70 47.91
C ALA A 839 16.82 13.49 47.08
N GLN A 840 15.92 12.92 46.27
CA GLN A 840 16.24 11.83 45.34
C GLN A 840 17.30 12.25 44.31
N ALA A 841 17.16 13.42 43.68
CA ALA A 841 18.12 13.90 42.69
C ALA A 841 19.52 14.13 43.29
N THR A 842 19.63 14.71 44.49
CA THR A 842 20.92 14.84 45.19
C THR A 842 21.55 13.49 45.52
N SER A 843 20.75 12.50 45.93
CA SER A 843 21.26 11.16 46.22
C SER A 843 21.78 10.43 44.97
N GLU A 844 21.14 10.64 43.81
CA GLU A 844 21.59 10.09 42.52
C GLU A 844 22.87 10.78 42.00
N GLU A 845 23.00 12.10 42.20
CA GLU A 845 24.21 12.85 41.85
C GLU A 845 25.39 12.48 42.75
N GLU A 846 25.18 12.32 44.06
CA GLU A 846 26.21 11.84 45.00
C GLU A 846 26.64 10.39 44.71
N ALA A 847 25.69 9.51 44.33
CA ALA A 847 25.99 8.15 43.90
C ALA A 847 26.80 8.11 42.58
N LYS A 848 26.54 9.05 41.65
CA LYS A 848 27.35 9.21 40.43
C LYS A 848 28.75 9.79 40.70
N ALA A 849 28.88 10.69 41.68
CA ALA A 849 30.17 11.28 42.07
C ALA A 849 31.06 10.33 42.88
N THR A 850 30.46 9.35 43.57
CA THR A 850 31.17 8.33 44.38
C THR A 850 31.42 7.01 43.65
N ALA A 851 30.90 6.84 42.44
CA ALA A 851 31.26 5.72 41.58
C ALA A 851 32.77 5.82 41.24
N PRO A 852 33.57 4.77 41.47
CA PRO A 852 35.00 4.81 41.17
C PRO A 852 35.17 5.07 39.67
N VAL A 853 35.90 6.14 39.34
CA VAL A 853 36.38 6.38 37.97
C VAL A 853 37.38 5.28 37.68
N GLU A 854 36.92 4.18 37.06
CA GLU A 854 37.83 3.21 36.45
C GLU A 854 38.64 3.97 35.40
N THR A 855 39.90 4.24 35.71
CA THR A 855 40.84 4.78 34.76
C THR A 855 40.89 3.86 33.54
N HIS A 856 40.83 4.44 32.33
CA HIS A 856 40.86 3.73 31.04
C HIS A 856 41.94 2.63 30.91
N SER A 857 42.97 2.65 31.76
CA SER A 857 43.97 1.59 31.99
C SER A 857 43.35 0.24 32.36
N ASP A 858 42.45 0.20 33.35
CA ASP A 858 42.03 -1.06 33.97
C ASP A 858 40.96 -1.78 33.14
N ALA A 859 40.10 -1.02 32.46
CA ALA A 859 39.19 -1.54 31.45
C ALA A 859 39.94 -2.08 30.22
N LEU A 860 41.05 -1.45 29.81
CA LEU A 860 41.90 -1.95 28.72
C LEU A 860 42.60 -3.25 29.13
N GLN A 861 43.10 -3.32 30.36
CA GLN A 861 43.73 -4.52 30.90
C GLN A 861 42.74 -5.69 31.02
N ALA A 862 41.53 -5.43 31.51
CA ALA A 862 40.45 -6.42 31.57
C ALA A 862 40.01 -6.90 30.17
N PHE A 863 40.00 -6.00 29.18
CA PHE A 863 39.70 -6.35 27.79
C PHE A 863 40.82 -7.19 27.14
N VAL A 864 42.09 -6.87 27.41
CA VAL A 864 43.25 -7.64 26.96
C VAL A 864 43.25 -9.04 27.61
N ASP A 865 42.94 -9.15 28.89
CA ASP A 865 42.84 -10.42 29.59
C ASP A 865 41.65 -11.27 29.11
N ALA A 866 40.52 -10.63 28.80
CA ALA A 866 39.37 -11.32 28.17
C ALA A 866 39.71 -11.83 26.76
N LEU A 867 40.42 -11.05 25.95
CA LEU A 867 40.92 -11.48 24.64
C LEU A 867 41.93 -12.62 24.74
N ALA A 868 42.86 -12.56 25.69
CA ALA A 868 43.84 -13.63 25.93
C ALA A 868 43.15 -14.94 26.37
N THR A 869 42.09 -14.84 27.18
CA THR A 869 41.30 -15.98 27.62
C THR A 869 40.51 -16.59 26.46
N ARG A 870 39.94 -15.77 25.58
CA ARG A 870 39.21 -16.22 24.38
C ARG A 870 40.14 -16.81 23.31
N ALA A 871 41.36 -16.30 23.17
CA ALA A 871 42.40 -16.88 22.32
C ALA A 871 42.84 -18.26 22.82
N LYS A 872 43.02 -18.44 24.14
CA LYS A 872 43.31 -19.75 24.75
C LYS A 872 42.16 -20.74 24.57
N PHE A 873 40.91 -20.28 24.69
CA PHE A 873 39.72 -21.11 24.45
C PHE A 873 39.64 -21.57 22.99
N ASN A 874 39.81 -20.66 22.02
CA ASN A 874 39.83 -21.02 20.59
C ASN A 874 41.00 -21.95 20.21
N ALA A 875 42.17 -21.77 20.83
CA ALA A 875 43.31 -22.69 20.65
C ALA A 875 43.05 -24.09 21.23
N SER A 876 42.24 -24.21 22.30
CA SER A 876 41.81 -25.51 22.84
C SER A 876 40.79 -26.20 21.94
N ILE A 877 39.87 -25.46 21.32
CA ILE A 877 38.88 -26.01 20.36
C ILE A 877 39.56 -26.50 19.07
N LEU A 878 40.60 -25.81 18.59
CA LEU A 878 41.39 -26.24 17.44
C LEU A 878 42.25 -27.49 17.73
N LYS A 879 42.62 -27.75 18.99
CA LYS A 879 43.33 -28.97 19.40
C LYS A 879 42.39 -30.16 19.64
N SER A 880 41.12 -29.93 19.96
CA SER A 880 40.10 -30.97 20.08
C SER A 880 39.34 -31.16 18.76
N GLY A 881 39.99 -31.77 17.77
CA GLY A 881 39.40 -31.99 16.46
C GLY A 881 38.12 -32.83 16.49
N SER A 882 37.03 -32.28 15.96
CA SER A 882 36.02 -33.00 15.17
C SER A 882 35.10 -32.01 14.45
N MET A 883 35.53 -31.50 13.29
CA MET A 883 34.60 -31.08 12.25
C MET A 883 35.14 -31.53 10.89
N ARG A 884 34.56 -32.64 10.42
CA ARG A 884 34.64 -33.09 9.03
C ARG A 884 33.90 -32.09 8.14
N GLY A 885 34.62 -31.60 7.13
CA GLY A 885 34.04 -31.31 5.82
C GLY A 885 33.61 -29.87 5.58
N THR A 886 34.50 -29.07 5.03
CA THR A 886 34.18 -28.12 3.96
C THR A 886 35.49 -27.68 3.30
N ARG A 887 35.68 -28.03 2.02
CA ARG A 887 36.80 -27.59 1.19
C ARG A 887 36.62 -26.10 0.90
N LEU A 888 37.51 -25.26 1.41
CA LEU A 888 37.74 -23.91 0.89
C LEU A 888 38.89 -24.00 -0.12
N HIS A 889 38.70 -23.34 -1.27
CA HIS A 889 39.70 -23.26 -2.33
C HIS A 889 40.90 -22.43 -1.84
N ASP A 890 42.08 -23.04 -1.82
CA ASP A 890 43.35 -22.33 -1.62
C ASP A 890 43.76 -21.64 -2.94
N SER A 891 43.92 -20.32 -2.88
CA SER A 891 44.72 -19.57 -3.87
C SER A 891 45.98 -19.09 -3.17
N GLU A 892 47.12 -19.66 -3.54
CA GLU A 892 48.44 -19.37 -2.99
C GLU A 892 48.94 -17.98 -3.41
N GLY A 893 49.29 -17.14 -2.41
CA GLY A 893 50.16 -15.98 -2.58
C GLY A 893 51.61 -16.33 -2.22
N PRO A 894 52.62 -15.57 -2.69
CA PRO A 894 54.00 -16.05 -2.81
C PRO A 894 54.80 -16.18 -1.52
N ASP A 895 54.26 -15.81 -0.35
CA ASP A 895 54.97 -15.92 0.92
C ASP A 895 54.06 -16.56 1.97
N GLY A 896 54.20 -17.88 2.15
CA GLY A 896 53.36 -18.72 3.01
C GLY A 896 53.39 -18.40 4.51
N LYS A 897 52.82 -17.27 4.92
CA LYS A 897 52.50 -16.92 6.31
C LYS A 897 51.07 -16.40 6.43
N PRO A 898 50.29 -16.84 7.43
CA PRO A 898 48.95 -16.30 7.67
C PRO A 898 49.06 -14.91 8.32
N THR A 899 48.80 -13.85 7.55
CA THR A 899 48.54 -12.51 8.08
C THR A 899 47.08 -12.40 8.50
N ALA A 900 46.83 -12.31 9.82
CA ALA A 900 45.55 -11.89 10.35
C ALA A 900 45.41 -10.37 10.18
N TYR A 901 44.46 -9.93 9.36
CA TYR A 901 44.03 -8.54 9.37
C TYR A 901 43.13 -8.32 10.58
N VAL A 902 43.62 -7.56 11.56
CA VAL A 902 42.78 -6.90 12.56
C VAL A 902 42.31 -5.61 11.90
N VAL A 903 41.07 -5.59 11.42
CA VAL A 903 40.39 -4.34 11.06
C VAL A 903 39.85 -3.77 12.38
N LEU A 904 40.47 -2.68 12.83
CA LEU A 904 40.00 -1.84 13.94
C LEU A 904 38.70 -1.11 13.57
#